data_AF-A0A6A6C6P0-F1
#
_entry.id   AF-A0A6A6C6P0-F1
#
_cell.length_a   1.000
_cell.length_b   1.000
_cell.length_c   1.000
_cell.angle_alpha   90.00
_cell.angle_beta   90.00
_cell.angle_gamma   90.00
#
_symmetry.space_group_name_H-M   'P 1'
#
loop_
_entity.id
_entity.type
_entity.pdbx_description
1 polymer ?
#
loop_
_entity_poly.entity_id
_entity_poly.type
_entity_poly.pdbx_seq_one_letter_code
_entity_poly.pdbx_strand_id
1 'polypeptide(L)'
;MAQLVVEQEPTIIGLYGLPGSGKSTILDNLRADPSYSNFLIIEGSAVIAKLVEGGLDAFKRLGEHEKDSIRRGATEKIRDECLEQNKNAVVAGNFSFWNDVARDYAEVWTDSDAKVFTHVIYLAVDGEKLAGFVEQDESRPDRGLKPADQLDYWRDEEISQLKKHCADNSKDVMFKTVTQGMNSTLDEVKQLIDGRNHDEKSNRDRVAATLKAALEPLSPALDAVLLIDGDKTLAPHDTGALLQKQIIGPGPRKDPLPGIFNTHGYTFTGFREAAMEYEKEGSDAHFIGECEKVVRRVKMHPEFVYLLQQVAGSQSVRALVVTSGLRIIWERVLEQAELSHVVRAIGGGREKDYVVTPKIKAMIARVLKENGLYVLALGDSVIDLPMLLQADEAIVVTGDEKSRSKSMEVEVKRAIAKDCLQARQILLPPTVSARLDGEKLPHIRLEDLSVTNALFGTFEHVEATGKTAAKLLMTPNRDAAVHGPALREAHRNVGRYLATEYLSEYLGLQQYQTQHVQPGKSADGYRLFHEKITLLIPLMRRGEPMAFGVSDIFLLAAFLHAKQPADIEKKHLRGMANAILVDGVVNSGDSLVEFIKRVRELRPSVRIVALSGVTQEDAVKNLPGKLAGCGGVTLFSLRTSENKFTGKGGTDTGARLFGTTEME
;
A
#
# COMPACT_ATOMS: atom_id res chain seq x y z
N MET A 1 -23.48 -11.18 -9.18
CA MET A 1 -24.79 -10.54 -8.98
C MET A 1 -24.99 -10.39 -7.48
N ALA A 2 -25.29 -9.26 -6.85
CA ALA A 2 -25.63 -7.91 -7.32
C ALA A 2 -24.54 -6.91 -6.90
N GLN A 3 -24.26 -5.91 -7.75
CA GLN A 3 -23.53 -4.72 -7.32
C GLN A 3 -24.39 -4.02 -6.28
N LEU A 4 -23.88 -3.87 -5.06
CA LEU A 4 -24.36 -2.84 -4.14
C LEU A 4 -24.06 -1.50 -4.82
N VAL A 5 -25.09 -0.92 -5.45
CA VAL A 5 -25.07 0.48 -5.85
C VAL A 5 -25.14 1.27 -4.56
N VAL A 6 -24.00 1.79 -4.11
CA VAL A 6 -23.99 2.85 -3.12
C VAL A 6 -24.47 4.08 -3.87
N GLU A 7 -25.65 4.61 -3.52
CA GLU A 7 -26.12 5.91 -4.03
C GLU A 7 -25.05 6.95 -3.67
N GLN A 8 -24.36 7.49 -4.68
CA GLN A 8 -23.44 8.60 -4.49
C GLN A 8 -24.27 9.89 -4.37
N GLU A 9 -24.19 10.57 -3.22
CA GLU A 9 -24.71 11.93 -3.12
C GLU A 9 -23.94 12.86 -4.08
N PRO A 10 -24.62 13.75 -4.82
CA PRO A 10 -24.00 14.63 -5.79
C PRO A 10 -23.12 15.68 -5.11
N THR A 11 -22.02 16.08 -5.77
CA THR A 11 -21.21 17.21 -5.31
C THR A 11 -21.86 18.53 -5.73
N ILE A 12 -22.26 19.34 -4.76
CA ILE A 12 -22.91 20.63 -4.98
C ILE A 12 -22.05 21.74 -4.36
N ILE A 13 -21.48 22.58 -5.21
CA ILE A 13 -20.52 23.63 -4.86
C ILE A 13 -21.22 24.98 -4.87
N GLY A 14 -21.25 25.66 -3.73
CA GLY A 14 -21.70 27.04 -3.62
C GLY A 14 -20.58 28.02 -4.01
N LEU A 15 -20.83 28.89 -4.99
CA LEU A 15 -19.95 30.00 -5.37
C LEU A 15 -20.48 31.31 -4.79
N TYR A 16 -19.77 31.84 -3.79
CA TYR A 16 -20.16 33.00 -2.99
C TYR A 16 -19.18 34.17 -3.15
N GLY A 17 -19.59 35.34 -2.66
CA GLY A 17 -18.84 36.58 -2.71
C GLY A 17 -19.81 37.77 -2.80
N LEU A 18 -19.33 38.97 -2.52
CA LEU A 18 -20.16 40.17 -2.58
C LEU A 18 -20.75 40.44 -3.99
N PRO A 19 -21.86 41.18 -4.10
CA PRO A 19 -22.35 41.65 -5.39
C PRO A 19 -21.25 42.39 -6.18
N GLY A 20 -21.02 41.98 -7.43
CA GLY A 20 -19.93 42.52 -8.27
C GLY A 20 -18.63 41.72 -8.25
N SER A 21 -18.50 40.66 -7.42
CA SER A 21 -17.27 39.86 -7.31
C SER A 21 -16.92 38.97 -8.51
N GLY A 22 -17.75 38.95 -9.57
CA GLY A 22 -17.50 38.16 -10.77
C GLY A 22 -18.12 36.74 -10.80
N LYS A 23 -19.02 36.41 -9.86
CA LYS A 23 -19.71 35.10 -9.80
C LYS A 23 -20.35 34.70 -11.15
N SER A 24 -21.18 35.57 -11.73
CA SER A 24 -21.86 35.30 -13.00
C SER A 24 -20.85 35.11 -14.14
N THR A 25 -19.79 35.92 -14.18
CA THR A 25 -18.70 35.79 -15.16
C THR A 25 -18.04 34.42 -15.08
N ILE A 26 -17.77 33.92 -13.87
CA ILE A 26 -17.21 32.57 -13.68
C ILE A 26 -18.20 31.50 -14.15
N LEU A 27 -19.49 31.60 -13.79
CA LEU A 27 -20.50 30.64 -14.25
C LEU A 27 -20.60 30.61 -15.78
N ASP A 28 -20.57 31.76 -16.45
CA ASP A 28 -20.63 31.84 -17.91
C ASP A 28 -19.41 31.19 -18.56
N ASN A 29 -18.22 31.38 -17.98
CA ASN A 29 -17.00 30.70 -18.42
C ASN A 29 -17.08 29.17 -18.21
N LEU A 30 -17.64 28.70 -17.09
CA LEU A 30 -17.84 27.27 -16.84
C LEU A 30 -18.88 26.67 -17.79
N ARG A 31 -19.96 27.39 -18.12
CA ARG A 31 -20.98 26.97 -19.10
C ARG A 31 -20.39 26.81 -20.50
N ALA A 32 -19.47 27.68 -20.89
CA ALA A 32 -18.84 27.66 -22.21
C ALA A 32 -17.76 26.58 -22.36
N ASP A 33 -17.26 26.01 -21.25
CA ASP A 33 -16.19 25.02 -21.25
C ASP A 33 -16.74 23.58 -21.23
N PRO A 34 -16.51 22.77 -22.28
CA PRO A 34 -17.04 21.40 -22.38
C PRO A 34 -16.60 20.47 -21.25
N SER A 35 -15.49 20.79 -20.58
CA SER A 35 -14.94 20.01 -19.46
C SER A 35 -15.90 19.93 -18.26
N TYR A 36 -16.84 20.87 -18.15
CA TYR A 36 -17.84 20.94 -17.08
C TYR A 36 -19.22 20.43 -17.49
N SER A 37 -19.32 19.64 -18.56
CA SER A 37 -20.60 19.07 -19.05
C SER A 37 -21.30 18.13 -18.05
N ASN A 38 -20.54 17.58 -17.09
CA ASN A 38 -21.05 16.79 -15.96
C ASN A 38 -21.53 17.64 -14.77
N PHE A 39 -21.46 18.97 -14.86
CA PHE A 39 -21.99 19.90 -13.86
C PHE A 39 -23.23 20.63 -14.38
N LEU A 40 -24.17 20.87 -13.47
CA LEU A 40 -25.23 21.87 -13.63
C LEU A 40 -24.69 23.22 -13.16
N ILE A 41 -24.63 24.20 -14.06
CA ILE A 41 -24.10 25.54 -13.76
C ILE A 41 -25.25 26.52 -13.53
N ILE A 42 -25.56 26.76 -12.26
CA ILE A 42 -26.83 27.32 -11.80
C ILE A 42 -26.62 28.72 -11.18
N GLU A 43 -27.43 29.68 -11.63
CA GLU A 43 -27.64 30.94 -10.91
C GLU A 43 -28.75 30.74 -9.88
N GLY A 44 -28.45 30.79 -8.58
CA GLY A 44 -29.44 30.48 -7.53
C GLY A 44 -30.67 31.40 -7.58
N SER A 45 -30.45 32.68 -7.94
CA SER A 45 -31.54 33.64 -8.16
C SER A 45 -32.51 33.23 -9.27
N ALA A 46 -32.05 32.52 -10.30
CA ALA A 46 -32.89 32.02 -11.39
C ALA A 46 -33.77 30.84 -10.94
N VAL A 47 -33.29 30.01 -10.00
CA VAL A 47 -34.10 28.94 -9.41
C VAL A 47 -35.21 29.54 -8.54
N ILE A 48 -34.87 30.52 -7.70
CA ILE A 48 -35.85 31.27 -6.88
C ILE A 48 -36.92 31.93 -7.78
N ALA A 49 -36.52 32.58 -8.87
CA ALA A 49 -37.46 33.23 -9.79
C ALA A 49 -38.45 32.24 -10.44
N LYS A 50 -38.05 30.97 -10.63
CA LYS A 50 -38.94 29.92 -11.15
C LYS A 50 -39.93 29.38 -10.11
N LEU A 51 -39.65 29.56 -8.82
CA LEU A 51 -40.51 29.09 -7.72
C LEU A 51 -41.59 30.11 -7.32
N VAL A 52 -41.50 31.35 -7.80
CA VAL A 52 -42.42 32.43 -7.44
C VAL A 52 -43.14 32.96 -8.68
N GLU A 53 -44.48 32.94 -8.64
CA GLU A 53 -45.29 33.55 -9.69
C GLU A 53 -45.06 35.07 -9.73
N GLY A 54 -44.61 35.59 -10.88
CA GLY A 54 -44.14 36.98 -11.02
C GLY A 54 -42.63 37.17 -10.80
N GLY A 55 -41.86 36.09 -10.64
CA GLY A 55 -40.40 36.11 -10.70
C GLY A 55 -39.71 36.76 -9.50
N LEU A 56 -38.46 37.21 -9.72
CA LEU A 56 -37.60 37.73 -8.63
C LEU A 56 -38.13 39.03 -8.01
N ASP A 57 -38.85 39.86 -8.78
CA ASP A 57 -39.45 41.10 -8.28
C ASP A 57 -40.64 40.83 -7.35
N ALA A 58 -41.42 39.79 -7.63
CA ALA A 58 -42.45 39.32 -6.71
C ALA A 58 -41.82 38.75 -5.43
N PHE A 59 -40.75 37.95 -5.56
CA PHE A 59 -40.00 37.41 -4.41
C PHE A 59 -39.45 38.51 -3.48
N LYS A 60 -38.89 39.59 -4.04
CA LYS A 60 -38.34 40.71 -3.24
C LYS A 60 -39.40 41.38 -2.33
N ARG A 61 -40.69 41.34 -2.71
CA ARG A 61 -41.81 41.94 -1.98
C ARG A 61 -42.41 41.04 -0.87
N LEU A 62 -41.98 39.78 -0.79
CA LEU A 62 -42.46 38.83 0.23
C LEU A 62 -41.92 39.14 1.63
N GLY A 63 -42.55 38.59 2.66
CA GLY A 63 -42.02 38.63 4.03
C GLY A 63 -40.80 37.72 4.20
N GLU A 64 -39.94 37.98 5.19
CA GLU A 64 -38.70 37.20 5.36
C GLU A 64 -38.94 35.71 5.63
N HIS A 65 -40.01 35.34 6.34
CA HIS A 65 -40.37 33.94 6.55
C HIS A 65 -40.72 33.22 5.24
N GLU A 66 -41.42 33.88 4.33
CA GLU A 66 -41.78 33.33 3.02
C GLU A 66 -40.54 33.23 2.12
N LYS A 67 -39.68 34.25 2.14
CA LYS A 67 -38.40 34.23 1.41
C LYS A 67 -37.50 33.09 1.88
N ASP A 68 -37.39 32.88 3.19
CA ASP A 68 -36.62 31.79 3.79
C ASP A 68 -37.15 30.40 3.34
N SER A 69 -38.48 30.22 3.35
CA SER A 69 -39.10 29.00 2.84
C SER A 69 -38.82 28.75 1.35
N ILE A 70 -38.82 29.80 0.52
CA ILE A 70 -38.54 29.69 -0.91
C ILE A 70 -37.05 29.43 -1.17
N ARG A 71 -36.15 30.04 -0.41
CA ARG A 71 -34.70 29.78 -0.48
C ARG A 71 -34.39 28.31 -0.16
N ARG A 72 -34.98 27.78 0.93
CA ARG A 72 -34.88 26.34 1.25
C ARG A 72 -35.35 25.46 0.09
N GLY A 73 -36.56 25.73 -0.44
CA GLY A 73 -37.10 24.95 -1.56
C GLY A 73 -36.27 25.05 -2.83
N ALA A 74 -35.62 26.20 -3.10
CA ALA A 74 -34.70 26.35 -4.23
C ALA A 74 -33.47 25.45 -4.08
N THR A 75 -32.86 25.44 -2.90
CA THR A 75 -31.67 24.62 -2.61
C THR A 75 -32.00 23.12 -2.66
N GLU A 76 -33.13 22.69 -2.10
CA GLU A 76 -33.59 21.30 -2.18
C GLU A 76 -33.85 20.87 -3.63
N LYS A 77 -34.49 21.73 -4.43
CA LYS A 77 -34.74 21.46 -5.85
C LYS A 77 -33.46 21.27 -6.65
N ILE A 78 -32.41 22.05 -6.36
CA ILE A 78 -31.10 21.88 -7.02
C ILE A 78 -30.52 20.49 -6.72
N ARG A 79 -30.62 20.03 -5.47
CA ARG A 79 -30.17 18.69 -5.09
C ARG A 79 -30.92 17.61 -5.86
N ASP A 80 -32.23 17.74 -5.94
CA ASP A 80 -33.08 16.74 -6.59
C ASP A 80 -32.79 16.71 -8.11
N GLU A 81 -32.60 17.86 -8.75
CA GLU A 81 -32.18 17.94 -10.17
C GLU A 81 -30.80 17.29 -10.41
N CYS A 82 -29.85 17.44 -9.48
CA CYS A 82 -28.56 16.76 -9.54
C CYS A 82 -28.68 15.24 -9.49
N LEU A 83 -29.54 14.73 -8.58
CA LEU A 83 -29.79 13.29 -8.43
C LEU A 83 -30.47 12.72 -9.67
N GLU A 84 -31.50 13.39 -10.20
CA GLU A 84 -32.24 12.95 -11.38
C GLU A 84 -31.36 12.89 -12.63
N GLN A 85 -30.47 13.87 -12.81
CA GLN A 85 -29.60 13.96 -13.99
C GLN A 85 -28.26 13.23 -13.80
N ASN A 86 -27.99 12.69 -12.60
CA ASN A 86 -26.70 12.13 -12.22
C ASN A 86 -25.53 13.10 -12.53
N LYS A 87 -25.68 14.35 -12.08
CA LYS A 87 -24.72 15.44 -12.30
C LYS A 87 -24.38 16.15 -11.00
N ASN A 88 -23.17 16.71 -10.95
CA ASN A 88 -22.76 17.65 -9.91
C ASN A 88 -23.33 19.04 -10.19
N ALA A 89 -23.18 20.00 -9.29
CA ALA A 89 -23.60 21.39 -9.52
C ALA A 89 -22.61 22.43 -9.01
N VAL A 90 -22.57 23.57 -9.70
CA VAL A 90 -21.96 24.82 -9.23
C VAL A 90 -23.06 25.87 -9.18
N VAL A 91 -23.32 26.40 -7.98
CA VAL A 91 -24.46 27.28 -7.70
C VAL A 91 -23.94 28.64 -7.23
N ALA A 92 -24.21 29.71 -7.98
CA ALA A 92 -23.92 31.05 -7.48
C ALA A 92 -25.01 31.51 -6.51
N GLY A 93 -24.57 31.99 -5.34
CA GLY A 93 -25.44 32.51 -4.28
C GLY A 93 -24.88 33.78 -3.64
N ASN A 94 -25.71 34.42 -2.81
CA ASN A 94 -25.27 35.47 -1.89
C ASN A 94 -25.49 34.97 -0.46
N PHE A 95 -24.56 35.27 0.44
CA PHE A 95 -24.69 34.89 1.85
C PHE A 95 -25.49 35.92 2.63
N SER A 96 -25.32 37.21 2.30
CA SER A 96 -26.05 38.30 2.91
C SER A 96 -26.35 39.42 1.91
N PHE A 97 -27.20 40.37 2.31
CA PHE A 97 -27.41 41.64 1.60
C PHE A 97 -27.27 42.82 2.55
N TRP A 98 -26.63 43.88 2.08
CA TRP A 98 -26.44 45.09 2.88
C TRP A 98 -27.74 45.88 3.06
N ASN A 99 -27.98 46.37 4.28
CA ASN A 99 -29.06 47.26 4.64
C ASN A 99 -28.52 48.66 4.95
N ASP A 100 -28.73 49.61 4.04
CA ASP A 100 -28.22 50.98 4.16
C ASP A 100 -28.84 51.78 5.31
N VAL A 101 -30.05 51.43 5.76
CA VAL A 101 -30.74 52.10 6.88
C VAL A 101 -30.16 51.64 8.22
N ALA A 102 -29.97 50.33 8.38
CA ALA A 102 -29.41 49.75 9.59
C ALA A 102 -27.87 49.88 9.65
N ARG A 103 -27.22 50.17 8.50
CA ARG A 103 -25.76 50.09 8.32
C ARG A 103 -25.19 48.74 8.73
N ASP A 104 -25.91 47.69 8.38
CA ASP A 104 -25.61 46.31 8.74
C ASP A 104 -25.97 45.37 7.57
N TYR A 105 -25.58 44.10 7.63
CA TYR A 105 -25.95 43.08 6.65
C TYR A 105 -27.07 42.17 7.18
N ALA A 106 -27.92 41.71 6.27
CA ALA A 106 -28.95 40.71 6.56
C ALA A 106 -28.53 39.38 5.94
N GLU A 107 -28.30 38.38 6.79
CA GLU A 107 -27.99 37.01 6.38
C GLU A 107 -29.18 36.39 5.62
N VAL A 108 -28.88 35.66 4.54
CA VAL A 108 -29.86 34.94 3.72
C VAL A 108 -29.51 33.46 3.54
N TRP A 109 -28.46 32.99 4.22
CA TRP A 109 -28.10 31.57 4.28
C TRP A 109 -29.13 30.79 5.09
N THR A 110 -29.48 29.60 4.60
CA THR A 110 -30.50 28.74 5.21
C THR A 110 -29.89 27.46 5.76
N ASP A 111 -30.63 26.79 6.64
CA ASP A 111 -30.24 25.45 7.12
C ASP A 111 -30.27 24.39 6.01
N SER A 112 -30.96 24.64 4.90
CA SER A 112 -30.91 23.78 3.72
C SER A 112 -29.58 23.90 2.98
N ASP A 113 -29.01 25.11 2.89
CA ASP A 113 -27.70 25.34 2.25
C ASP A 113 -26.60 24.55 2.97
N ALA A 114 -26.64 24.59 4.29
CA ALA A 114 -25.81 23.79 5.20
C ALA A 114 -25.93 22.26 4.99
N LYS A 115 -27.11 21.76 4.61
CA LYS A 115 -27.38 20.33 4.43
C LYS A 115 -27.06 19.83 3.02
N VAL A 116 -27.21 20.71 2.02
CA VAL A 116 -27.15 20.37 0.59
C VAL A 116 -25.78 20.66 -0.01
N PHE A 117 -25.15 21.78 0.34
CA PHE A 117 -23.82 22.07 -0.19
C PHE A 117 -22.77 21.17 0.42
N THR A 118 -21.93 20.61 -0.44
CA THR A 118 -20.75 19.86 -0.02
C THR A 118 -19.53 20.77 0.10
N HIS A 119 -19.53 21.88 -0.63
CA HIS A 119 -18.42 22.83 -0.66
C HIS A 119 -18.89 24.26 -0.87
N VAL A 120 -18.14 25.23 -0.34
CA VAL A 120 -18.30 26.67 -0.58
C VAL A 120 -16.97 27.25 -1.06
N ILE A 121 -17.00 27.96 -2.19
CA ILE A 121 -15.92 28.77 -2.73
C ILE A 121 -16.33 30.23 -2.61
N TYR A 122 -15.56 31.03 -1.88
CA TYR A 122 -15.81 32.46 -1.70
C TYR A 122 -14.82 33.31 -2.51
N LEU A 123 -15.33 34.19 -3.36
CA LEU A 123 -14.55 35.16 -4.14
C LEU A 123 -14.25 36.40 -3.29
N ALA A 124 -13.06 36.45 -2.68
CA ALA A 124 -12.61 37.56 -1.86
C ALA A 124 -11.92 38.63 -2.72
N VAL A 125 -12.72 39.57 -3.21
CA VAL A 125 -12.24 40.75 -3.95
C VAL A 125 -12.02 41.91 -2.98
N ASP A 126 -10.93 42.66 -3.18
CA ASP A 126 -10.62 43.87 -2.40
C ASP A 126 -11.69 44.95 -2.61
N GLY A 127 -12.06 45.68 -1.55
CA GLY A 127 -13.13 46.68 -1.57
C GLY A 127 -12.94 47.74 -2.65
N GLU A 128 -11.70 48.23 -2.85
CA GLU A 128 -11.38 49.20 -3.91
C GLU A 128 -11.66 48.65 -5.31
N LYS A 129 -11.23 47.42 -5.58
CA LYS A 129 -11.44 46.77 -6.88
C LYS A 129 -12.91 46.46 -7.12
N LEU A 130 -13.60 46.00 -6.07
CA LEU A 130 -15.01 45.69 -6.13
C LEU A 130 -15.84 46.95 -6.41
N ALA A 131 -15.52 48.07 -5.76
CA ALA A 131 -16.13 49.36 -6.06
C ALA A 131 -15.90 49.77 -7.53
N GLY A 132 -14.67 49.61 -8.03
CA GLY A 132 -14.34 49.87 -9.43
C GLY A 132 -15.12 48.98 -10.42
N PHE A 133 -15.30 47.70 -10.11
CA PHE A 133 -16.12 46.80 -10.94
C PHE A 133 -17.60 47.18 -10.95
N VAL A 134 -18.13 47.60 -9.79
CA VAL A 134 -19.53 48.05 -9.68
C VAL A 134 -19.75 49.38 -10.42
N GLU A 135 -18.80 50.31 -10.36
CA GLU A 135 -18.87 51.58 -11.08
C GLU A 135 -18.88 51.40 -12.61
N GLN A 136 -18.12 50.41 -13.11
CA GLN A 136 -18.02 50.13 -14.55
C GLN A 136 -19.16 49.25 -15.10
N ASP A 137 -19.98 48.65 -14.24
CA ASP A 137 -21.08 47.77 -14.65
C ASP A 137 -22.38 48.55 -14.89
N GLU A 138 -22.51 49.12 -16.10
CA GLU A 138 -23.73 49.84 -16.53
C GLU A 138 -24.98 48.95 -16.61
N SER A 139 -24.83 47.62 -16.60
CA SER A 139 -25.94 46.68 -16.77
C SER A 139 -26.74 46.44 -15.48
N ARG A 140 -26.21 46.83 -14.31
CA ARG A 140 -26.81 46.56 -13.00
C ARG A 140 -26.69 47.77 -12.06
N PRO A 141 -27.42 48.86 -12.34
CA PRO A 141 -27.35 50.10 -11.57
C PRO A 141 -27.92 49.97 -10.15
N ASP A 142 -28.66 48.89 -9.86
CA ASP A 142 -29.31 48.62 -8.59
C ASP A 142 -28.35 48.19 -7.47
N ARG A 143 -27.09 47.89 -7.78
CA ARG A 143 -26.09 47.47 -6.78
C ARG A 143 -25.63 48.58 -5.85
N GLY A 144 -25.69 49.83 -6.32
CA GLY A 144 -25.24 51.02 -5.58
C GLY A 144 -23.73 51.08 -5.34
N LEU A 145 -23.13 52.25 -5.47
CA LEU A 145 -21.72 52.46 -5.13
C LEU A 145 -21.58 52.50 -3.60
N LYS A 146 -20.66 51.72 -3.03
CA LYS A 146 -20.35 51.70 -1.59
C LYS A 146 -18.87 52.03 -1.36
N PRO A 147 -18.52 52.72 -0.26
CA PRO A 147 -17.12 52.95 0.13
C PRO A 147 -16.30 51.66 0.23
N ALA A 148 -15.03 51.71 -0.15
CA ALA A 148 -14.16 50.54 -0.17
C ALA A 148 -13.99 49.88 1.22
N ASP A 149 -13.83 50.70 2.27
CA ASP A 149 -13.75 50.27 3.66
C ASP A 149 -15.02 49.54 4.13
N GLN A 150 -16.18 50.02 3.71
CA GLN A 150 -17.46 49.35 3.97
C GLN A 150 -17.56 48.00 3.25
N LEU A 151 -17.07 47.90 2.01
CA LEU A 151 -17.04 46.65 1.25
C LEU A 151 -16.06 45.64 1.86
N ASP A 152 -14.90 46.08 2.31
CA ASP A 152 -13.93 45.23 3.00
C ASP A 152 -14.50 44.69 4.33
N TYR A 153 -15.14 45.56 5.12
CA TYR A 153 -15.81 45.14 6.35
C TYR A 153 -16.89 44.09 6.07
N TRP A 154 -17.77 44.34 5.09
CA TRP A 154 -18.83 43.40 4.72
C TRP A 154 -18.27 42.05 4.24
N ARG A 155 -17.22 42.07 3.41
CA ARG A 155 -16.56 40.86 2.93
C ARG A 155 -16.00 40.03 4.08
N ASP A 156 -15.30 40.66 5.01
CA ASP A 156 -14.63 39.97 6.10
C ASP A 156 -15.65 39.33 7.06
N GLU A 157 -16.78 40.00 7.29
CA GLU A 157 -17.92 39.46 8.03
C GLU A 157 -18.61 38.28 7.32
N GLU A 158 -18.82 38.33 5.99
CA GLU A 158 -19.36 37.20 5.23
C GLU A 158 -18.42 35.98 5.29
N ILE A 159 -17.11 36.19 5.12
CA ILE A 159 -16.11 35.11 5.19
C ILE A 159 -16.09 34.48 6.58
N SER A 160 -16.10 35.31 7.63
CA SER A 160 -16.07 34.85 9.02
C SER A 160 -17.28 33.97 9.34
N GLN A 161 -18.48 34.42 8.97
CA GLN A 161 -19.71 33.67 9.25
C GLN A 161 -19.87 32.45 8.37
N LEU A 162 -19.65 32.55 7.06
CA LEU A 162 -19.72 31.36 6.18
C LEU A 162 -18.78 30.26 6.66
N LYS A 163 -17.55 30.60 7.10
CA LYS A 163 -16.63 29.63 7.70
C LYS A 163 -17.24 28.96 8.92
N LYS A 164 -17.88 29.73 9.81
CA LYS A 164 -18.54 29.22 11.00
C LYS A 164 -19.72 28.31 10.65
N HIS A 165 -20.62 28.75 9.77
CA HIS A 165 -21.75 27.93 9.30
C HIS A 165 -21.25 26.64 8.65
N CYS A 166 -20.21 26.70 7.83
CA CYS A 166 -19.65 25.51 7.20
C CYS A 166 -19.11 24.49 8.23
N ALA A 167 -18.52 24.96 9.34
CA ALA A 167 -17.94 24.13 10.39
C ALA A 167 -18.94 23.61 11.45
N ASP A 168 -20.02 24.34 11.72
CA ASP A 168 -20.99 23.99 12.78
C ASP A 168 -21.99 22.88 12.35
N ASN A 169 -21.84 22.33 11.13
CA ASN A 169 -22.79 21.38 10.54
C ASN A 169 -22.33 19.91 10.59
N SER A 170 -23.29 19.00 10.79
CA SER A 170 -23.04 17.55 10.85
C SER A 170 -22.43 16.90 9.59
N LYS A 171 -22.33 17.64 8.47
CA LYS A 171 -21.76 17.18 7.19
C LYS A 171 -20.40 17.83 6.85
N ASP A 172 -19.85 18.72 7.69
CA ASP A 172 -18.59 19.46 7.46
C ASP A 172 -18.46 20.01 6.02
N VAL A 173 -19.16 21.11 5.73
CA VAL A 173 -19.08 21.75 4.41
C VAL A 173 -17.70 22.36 4.23
N MET A 174 -16.97 21.99 3.17
CA MET A 174 -15.62 22.53 2.99
C MET A 174 -15.67 23.97 2.49
N PHE A 175 -15.02 24.89 3.19
CA PHE A 175 -14.94 26.30 2.81
C PHE A 175 -13.55 26.69 2.26
N LYS A 176 -13.51 27.38 1.12
CA LYS A 176 -12.28 27.94 0.53
C LYS A 176 -12.49 29.38 0.08
N THR A 177 -11.46 30.20 0.22
CA THR A 177 -11.43 31.58 -0.28
C THR A 177 -10.49 31.67 -1.47
N VAL A 178 -10.94 32.30 -2.54
CA VAL A 178 -10.15 32.65 -3.72
C VAL A 178 -9.85 34.15 -3.63
N THR A 179 -8.57 34.51 -3.53
CA THR A 179 -8.11 35.90 -3.55
C THR A 179 -7.51 36.23 -4.92
N GLN A 180 -7.53 37.50 -5.32
CA GLN A 180 -6.86 37.91 -6.56
C GLN A 180 -5.34 37.93 -6.37
N GLY A 181 -4.70 36.78 -6.58
CA GLY A 181 -3.24 36.62 -6.61
C GLY A 181 -2.64 36.79 -8.02
N MET A 182 -1.47 36.18 -8.27
CA MET A 182 -0.79 36.20 -9.58
C MET A 182 -1.52 35.40 -10.68
N ASN A 183 -2.41 34.47 -10.32
CA ASN A 183 -3.18 33.65 -11.25
C ASN A 183 -4.56 34.27 -11.54
N SER A 184 -5.18 33.92 -12.67
CA SER A 184 -6.55 34.38 -12.94
C SER A 184 -7.53 33.74 -11.94
N THR A 185 -8.46 34.51 -11.40
CA THR A 185 -9.51 34.03 -10.48
C THR A 185 -10.30 32.86 -11.06
N LEU A 186 -10.50 32.86 -12.39
CA LEU A 186 -11.17 31.77 -13.10
C LEU A 186 -10.39 30.46 -13.01
N ASP A 187 -9.07 30.49 -13.24
CA ASP A 187 -8.24 29.29 -13.20
C ASP A 187 -8.19 28.69 -11.79
N GLU A 188 -8.17 29.52 -10.75
CA GLU A 188 -8.22 29.04 -9.37
C GLU A 188 -9.57 28.39 -9.03
N VAL A 189 -10.68 28.99 -9.46
CA VAL A 189 -12.02 28.37 -9.30
C VAL A 189 -12.13 27.07 -10.09
N LYS A 190 -11.67 27.04 -11.34
CA LYS A 190 -11.61 25.82 -12.17
C LYS A 190 -10.81 24.72 -11.49
N GLN A 191 -9.62 25.04 -10.98
CA GLN A 191 -8.78 24.10 -10.23
C GLN A 191 -9.49 23.55 -8.98
N LEU A 192 -10.20 24.41 -8.24
CA LEU A 192 -10.98 23.98 -7.07
C LEU A 192 -12.20 23.14 -7.45
N ILE A 193 -12.76 23.27 -8.65
CA ILE A 193 -13.85 22.41 -9.14
C ILE A 193 -13.26 21.07 -9.65
N ASP A 194 -12.18 21.12 -10.42
CA ASP A 194 -11.53 19.95 -11.04
C ASP A 194 -10.86 19.05 -10.01
N GLY A 195 -10.21 19.64 -9.00
CA GLY A 195 -9.66 18.95 -7.84
C GLY A 195 -10.70 18.15 -7.06
N ARG A 196 -12.00 18.34 -7.34
CA ARG A 196 -13.13 17.63 -6.74
C ARG A 196 -13.78 16.59 -7.65
N ASN A 197 -13.31 16.41 -8.88
CA ASN A 197 -13.46 15.15 -9.64
C ASN A 197 -12.53 14.02 -9.10
N HIS A 198 -11.82 14.28 -8.00
CA HIS A 198 -10.98 13.32 -7.28
C HIS A 198 -11.82 12.51 -6.29
N ASP A 199 -12.67 11.62 -6.79
CA ASP A 199 -13.31 10.59 -5.97
C ASP A 199 -12.34 9.42 -5.70
N GLU A 200 -12.72 8.49 -4.82
CA GLU A 200 -11.88 7.32 -4.52
C GLU A 200 -11.54 6.49 -5.77
N LYS A 201 -12.42 6.50 -6.79
CA LYS A 201 -12.26 5.74 -8.02
C LYS A 201 -11.17 6.36 -8.89
N SER A 202 -11.26 7.64 -9.20
CA SER A 202 -10.26 8.33 -10.01
C SER A 202 -8.89 8.36 -9.31
N ASN A 203 -8.86 8.47 -7.98
CA ASN A 203 -7.63 8.30 -7.19
C ASN A 203 -6.99 6.93 -7.41
N ARG A 204 -7.80 5.86 -7.33
CA ARG A 204 -7.33 4.48 -7.56
C ARG A 204 -6.80 4.29 -8.97
N ASP A 205 -7.50 4.83 -9.98
CA ASP A 205 -7.11 4.69 -11.39
C ASP A 205 -5.77 5.40 -11.67
N ARG A 206 -5.55 6.58 -11.08
CA ARG A 206 -4.27 7.29 -11.14
C ARG A 206 -3.14 6.49 -10.49
N VAL A 207 -3.36 5.95 -9.29
CA VAL A 207 -2.34 5.10 -8.63
C VAL A 207 -2.03 3.85 -9.45
N ALA A 208 -3.05 3.21 -10.04
CA ALA A 208 -2.85 2.04 -10.89
C ALA A 208 -2.02 2.38 -12.15
N ALA A 209 -2.27 3.54 -12.77
CA ALA A 209 -1.47 4.03 -13.88
C ALA A 209 -0.02 4.33 -13.45
N THR A 210 0.19 4.95 -12.29
CA THR A 210 1.53 5.20 -11.75
C THR A 210 2.27 3.91 -11.40
N LEU A 211 1.59 2.93 -10.80
CA LEU A 211 2.16 1.62 -10.54
C LEU A 211 2.58 0.95 -11.85
N LYS A 212 1.71 0.98 -12.86
CA LYS A 212 2.03 0.45 -14.19
C LYS A 212 3.25 1.14 -14.77
N ALA A 213 3.33 2.47 -14.75
CA ALA A 213 4.49 3.22 -15.26
C ALA A 213 5.78 2.92 -14.47
N ALA A 214 5.70 2.77 -13.15
CA ALA A 214 6.85 2.37 -12.32
C ALA A 214 7.35 0.96 -12.66
N LEU A 215 6.46 0.13 -13.23
CA LEU A 215 6.70 -1.21 -13.73
C LEU A 215 6.85 -1.28 -15.27
N GLU A 216 6.67 -0.21 -16.04
CA GLU A 216 6.85 -0.31 -17.51
C GLU A 216 8.29 -0.61 -17.95
N PRO A 217 9.35 -0.27 -17.17
CA PRO A 217 10.70 -0.76 -17.44
C PRO A 217 10.90 -2.27 -17.17
N LEU A 218 9.83 -3.05 -16.99
CA LEU A 218 9.93 -4.44 -16.59
C LEU A 218 10.65 -5.30 -17.63
N SER A 219 11.73 -5.93 -17.18
CA SER A 219 12.30 -7.09 -17.84
C SER A 219 11.28 -8.24 -17.81
N PRO A 220 11.18 -9.07 -18.88
CA PRO A 220 10.45 -10.35 -18.85
C PRO A 220 10.89 -11.29 -17.70
N ALA A 221 12.00 -10.96 -17.04
CA ALA A 221 12.61 -11.68 -15.93
C ALA A 221 12.17 -11.21 -14.52
N LEU A 222 11.28 -10.21 -14.38
CA LEU A 222 10.81 -9.81 -13.05
C LEU A 222 9.97 -10.91 -12.40
N ASP A 223 10.37 -11.31 -11.19
CA ASP A 223 9.71 -12.35 -10.41
C ASP A 223 9.32 -11.92 -8.99
N ALA A 224 9.91 -10.84 -8.45
CA ALA A 224 9.54 -10.33 -7.12
C ALA A 224 9.59 -8.80 -7.00
N VAL A 225 8.79 -8.27 -6.07
CA VAL A 225 8.76 -6.85 -5.71
C VAL A 225 8.87 -6.67 -4.21
N LEU A 226 9.76 -5.78 -3.81
CA LEU A 226 9.93 -5.29 -2.45
C LEU A 226 9.10 -4.01 -2.29
N LEU A 227 8.00 -4.09 -1.55
CA LEU A 227 7.18 -2.93 -1.19
C LEU A 227 7.63 -2.42 0.17
N ILE A 228 8.05 -1.17 0.24
CA ILE A 228 8.61 -0.60 1.48
C ILE A 228 7.87 0.69 1.78
N ASP A 229 7.33 0.82 2.98
CA ASP A 229 6.91 2.14 3.43
C ASP A 229 8.13 3.08 3.60
N GLY A 230 7.88 4.38 3.49
CA GLY A 230 8.93 5.38 3.68
C GLY A 230 9.17 5.67 5.16
N ASP A 231 8.24 6.41 5.76
CA ASP A 231 8.39 7.02 7.08
C ASP A 231 8.53 5.96 8.17
N LYS A 232 9.46 6.15 9.10
CA LYS A 232 9.76 5.21 10.20
C LYS A 232 10.10 3.76 9.78
N THR A 233 10.19 3.49 8.49
CA THR A 233 10.52 2.20 7.89
C THR A 233 11.90 2.29 7.22
N LEU A 234 12.06 3.10 6.17
CA LEU A 234 13.35 3.32 5.49
C LEU A 234 14.29 4.24 6.27
N ALA A 235 13.73 5.13 7.07
CA ALA A 235 14.45 6.05 7.95
C ALA A 235 13.69 6.14 9.28
N PRO A 236 14.32 6.49 10.40
CA PRO A 236 13.63 6.59 11.70
C PRO A 236 12.70 7.81 11.81
N HIS A 237 12.57 8.57 10.72
CA HIS A 237 11.92 9.88 10.69
C HIS A 237 10.50 9.77 10.11
N ASP A 238 9.63 10.65 10.61
CA ASP A 238 8.32 10.94 10.03
C ASP A 238 8.47 12.22 9.21
N THR A 239 8.54 12.09 7.88
CA THR A 239 8.82 13.23 7.00
C THR A 239 7.69 14.24 6.97
N GLY A 240 6.44 13.80 7.13
CA GLY A 240 5.27 14.69 7.27
C GLY A 240 5.38 15.58 8.51
N ALA A 241 5.67 14.98 9.67
CA ALA A 241 5.86 15.71 10.91
C ALA A 241 7.10 16.62 10.89
N LEU A 242 8.19 16.19 10.23
CA LEU A 242 9.37 17.03 10.04
C LEU A 242 9.08 18.26 9.17
N LEU A 243 8.30 18.10 8.10
CA LEU A 243 7.92 19.20 7.23
C LEU A 243 7.02 20.19 7.96
N GLN A 244 6.03 19.71 8.71
CA GLN A 244 5.17 20.59 9.50
C GLN A 244 5.96 21.40 10.53
N LYS A 245 6.91 20.78 11.24
CA LYS A 245 7.83 21.50 12.14
C LYS A 245 8.69 22.53 11.40
N GLN A 246 9.11 22.22 10.18
CA GLN A 246 9.93 23.09 9.34
C GLN A 246 9.16 24.32 8.86
N ILE A 247 7.91 24.14 8.47
CA ILE A 247 6.98 25.20 8.03
C ILE A 247 6.57 26.11 9.19
N ILE A 248 6.11 25.50 10.29
CA ILE A 248 5.54 26.24 11.42
C ILE A 248 6.60 27.07 12.14
N GLY A 249 7.83 26.57 12.20
CA GLY A 249 8.92 27.20 12.94
C GLY A 249 8.68 27.26 14.45
N PRO A 250 9.50 28.03 15.20
CA PRO A 250 9.30 28.22 16.64
C PRO A 250 8.10 29.15 16.88
N GLY A 251 6.97 28.59 17.35
CA GLY A 251 5.76 29.36 17.63
C GLY A 251 4.65 28.53 18.31
N PRO A 252 3.51 29.15 18.67
CA PRO A 252 2.39 28.48 19.34
C PRO A 252 1.50 27.65 18.40
N ARG A 253 1.68 27.80 17.07
CA ARG A 253 0.90 27.08 16.05
C ARG A 253 1.20 25.58 16.17
N LYS A 254 0.16 24.76 16.21
CA LYS A 254 0.27 23.30 16.32
C LYS A 254 0.26 22.66 14.93
N ASP A 255 0.88 21.49 14.84
CA ASP A 255 0.76 20.62 13.67
C ASP A 255 -0.73 20.27 13.45
N PRO A 256 -1.31 20.60 12.28
CA PRO A 256 -2.71 20.33 11.96
C PRO A 256 -2.98 18.86 11.62
N LEU A 257 -1.98 18.09 11.19
CA LEU A 257 -2.17 16.73 10.68
C LEU A 257 -2.76 15.77 11.73
N PRO A 258 -2.32 15.76 13.01
CA PRO A 258 -2.96 14.94 14.03
C PRO A 258 -4.45 15.27 14.20
N GLY A 259 -4.84 16.54 14.07
CA GLY A 259 -6.25 16.95 14.15
C GLY A 259 -7.06 16.35 13.02
N ILE A 260 -6.57 16.47 11.78
CA ILE A 260 -7.21 15.92 10.57
C ILE A 260 -7.43 14.41 10.71
N PHE A 261 -6.38 13.66 11.07
CA PHE A 261 -6.49 12.20 11.18
C PHE A 261 -7.27 11.72 12.42
N ASN A 262 -7.38 12.53 13.47
CA ASN A 262 -8.27 12.22 14.59
C ASN A 262 -9.75 12.38 14.20
N THR A 263 -10.07 13.37 13.35
CA THR A 263 -11.45 13.61 12.89
C THR A 263 -11.86 12.62 11.81
N HIS A 264 -11.05 12.47 10.75
CA HIS A 264 -11.44 11.70 9.56
C HIS A 264 -10.84 10.30 9.51
N GLY A 265 -9.93 9.95 10.43
CA GLY A 265 -9.17 8.71 10.39
C GLY A 265 -8.22 8.62 9.20
N TYR A 266 -7.57 7.47 9.02
CA TYR A 266 -6.73 7.16 7.86
C TYR A 266 -7.56 6.80 6.61
N THR A 267 -8.55 7.63 6.30
CA THR A 267 -9.48 7.48 5.17
C THR A 267 -9.04 8.30 3.97
N PHE A 268 -9.69 8.10 2.82
CA PHE A 268 -9.46 8.94 1.65
C PHE A 268 -9.63 10.42 1.96
N THR A 269 -10.72 10.81 2.64
CA THR A 269 -10.98 12.18 3.07
C THR A 269 -9.86 12.73 3.96
N GLY A 270 -9.45 11.99 4.99
CA GLY A 270 -8.37 12.45 5.88
C GLY A 270 -7.04 12.69 5.16
N PHE A 271 -6.66 11.82 4.21
CA PHE A 271 -5.45 12.04 3.40
C PHE A 271 -5.60 13.18 2.39
N ARG A 272 -6.81 13.41 1.85
CA ARG A 272 -7.08 14.56 0.96
C ARG A 272 -6.97 15.88 1.73
N GLU A 273 -7.50 15.94 2.93
CA GLU A 273 -7.38 17.12 3.79
C GLU A 273 -5.93 17.39 4.19
N ALA A 274 -5.17 16.35 4.52
CA ALA A 274 -3.73 16.49 4.75
C ALA A 274 -3.01 17.05 3.51
N ALA A 275 -3.35 16.58 2.31
CA ALA A 275 -2.81 17.12 1.06
C ALA A 275 -3.20 18.59 0.83
N MET A 276 -4.42 18.97 1.19
CA MET A 276 -4.90 20.37 1.14
C MET A 276 -4.22 21.28 2.16
N GLU A 277 -3.74 20.74 3.28
CA GLU A 277 -2.95 21.53 4.23
C GLU A 277 -1.63 21.98 3.59
N TYR A 278 -0.96 21.09 2.86
CA TYR A 278 0.26 21.43 2.13
C TYR A 278 0.03 22.44 1.00
N GLU A 279 -1.20 22.57 0.49
CA GLU A 279 -1.52 23.62 -0.49
C GLU A 279 -1.42 25.05 0.07
N LYS A 280 -1.49 25.20 1.39
CA LYS A 280 -1.39 26.51 2.04
C LYS A 280 0.03 27.08 1.99
N GLU A 281 1.02 26.26 1.65
CA GLU A 281 2.45 26.59 1.67
C GLU A 281 2.94 27.32 0.42
N GLY A 282 2.12 28.27 -0.05
CA GLY A 282 2.44 29.18 -1.14
C GLY A 282 2.76 28.47 -2.46
N SER A 283 3.70 29.05 -3.22
CA SER A 283 4.07 28.56 -4.54
C SER A 283 4.78 27.20 -4.48
N ASP A 284 4.69 26.44 -5.57
CA ASP A 284 5.38 25.13 -5.67
C ASP A 284 6.88 25.24 -5.43
N ALA A 285 7.53 26.31 -5.90
CA ALA A 285 8.94 26.55 -5.65
C ALA A 285 9.26 26.72 -4.16
N HIS A 286 8.39 27.40 -3.41
CA HIS A 286 8.55 27.55 -1.96
C HIS A 286 8.38 26.22 -1.24
N PHE A 287 7.29 25.50 -1.54
CA PHE A 287 7.00 24.19 -0.96
C PHE A 287 8.13 23.17 -1.20
N ILE A 288 8.64 23.10 -2.44
CA ILE A 288 9.79 22.27 -2.79
C ILE A 288 11.03 22.69 -1.98
N GLY A 289 11.26 23.99 -1.82
CA GLY A 289 12.35 24.51 -0.99
C GLY A 289 12.27 24.06 0.48
N GLU A 290 11.09 24.01 1.08
CA GLU A 290 10.89 23.47 2.44
C GLU A 290 11.09 21.95 2.48
N CYS A 291 10.62 21.22 1.46
CA CYS A 291 10.87 19.78 1.33
C CYS A 291 12.38 19.48 1.27
N GLU A 292 13.17 20.22 0.49
CA GLU A 292 14.62 20.05 0.38
C GLU A 292 15.34 20.22 1.74
N LYS A 293 14.85 21.12 2.59
CA LYS A 293 15.40 21.28 3.96
C LYS A 293 15.13 20.05 4.83
N VAL A 294 13.97 19.41 4.66
CA VAL A 294 13.63 18.15 5.33
C VAL A 294 14.50 17.02 4.80
N VAL A 295 14.63 16.88 3.47
CA VAL A 295 15.42 15.83 2.81
C VAL A 295 16.84 15.79 3.38
N ARG A 296 17.52 16.94 3.55
CA ARG A 296 18.88 17.02 4.13
C ARG A 296 19.01 16.49 5.56
N ARG A 297 17.91 16.42 6.30
CA ARG A 297 17.86 15.90 7.68
C ARG A 297 17.51 14.41 7.72
N VAL A 298 16.87 13.88 6.68
CA VAL A 298 16.44 12.49 6.62
C VAL A 298 17.64 11.61 6.27
N LYS A 299 17.99 10.71 7.18
CA LYS A 299 19.00 9.67 6.95
C LYS A 299 18.32 8.32 6.91
N MET A 300 18.46 7.61 5.79
CA MET A 300 18.03 6.22 5.68
C MET A 300 18.85 5.33 6.60
N HIS A 301 18.24 4.25 7.06
CA HIS A 301 18.94 3.18 7.75
C HIS A 301 20.00 2.57 6.82
N PRO A 302 21.28 2.49 7.23
CA PRO A 302 22.35 1.93 6.40
C PRO A 302 22.04 0.52 5.89
N GLU A 303 21.34 -0.27 6.69
CA GLU A 303 20.94 -1.64 6.36
C GLU A 303 19.95 -1.67 5.18
N PHE A 304 19.05 -0.70 5.10
CA PHE A 304 18.15 -0.56 3.95
C PHE A 304 18.86 -0.04 2.70
N VAL A 305 19.83 0.88 2.87
CA VAL A 305 20.67 1.33 1.75
C VAL A 305 21.42 0.14 1.14
N TYR A 306 22.05 -0.68 1.98
CA TYR A 306 22.74 -1.89 1.54
C TYR A 306 21.78 -2.85 0.82
N LEU A 307 20.61 -3.16 1.40
CA LEU A 307 19.60 -4.01 0.77
C LEU A 307 19.19 -3.50 -0.62
N LEU A 308 18.88 -2.21 -0.73
CA LEU A 308 18.43 -1.61 -1.99
C LEU A 308 19.53 -1.57 -3.05
N GLN A 309 20.80 -1.39 -2.66
CA GLN A 309 21.95 -1.52 -3.56
C GLN A 309 22.12 -2.96 -4.07
N GLN A 310 21.84 -3.98 -3.25
CA GLN A 310 21.84 -5.36 -3.72
C GLN A 310 20.70 -5.60 -4.72
N VAL A 311 19.49 -5.15 -4.40
CA VAL A 311 18.33 -5.24 -5.29
C VAL A 311 18.59 -4.52 -6.63
N ALA A 312 19.30 -3.38 -6.61
CA ALA A 312 19.70 -2.63 -7.81
C ALA A 312 20.51 -3.47 -8.82
N GLY A 313 21.29 -4.43 -8.35
CA GLY A 313 22.07 -5.35 -9.19
C GLY A 313 21.25 -6.48 -9.82
N SER A 314 19.97 -6.62 -9.48
CA SER A 314 19.09 -7.70 -9.96
C SER A 314 18.11 -7.21 -11.02
N GLN A 315 17.97 -7.98 -12.10
CA GLN A 315 16.90 -7.76 -13.09
C GLN A 315 15.57 -8.43 -12.71
N SER A 316 15.60 -9.32 -11.72
CA SER A 316 14.45 -10.15 -11.32
C SER A 316 13.69 -9.62 -10.12
N VAL A 317 14.24 -8.59 -9.46
CA VAL A 317 13.64 -7.97 -8.28
C VAL A 317 13.65 -6.46 -8.43
N ARG A 318 12.54 -5.83 -8.04
CA ARG A 318 12.40 -4.37 -7.98
C ARG A 318 11.98 -3.94 -6.59
N ALA A 319 12.40 -2.76 -6.17
CA ALA A 319 11.91 -2.12 -4.96
C ALA A 319 11.04 -0.91 -5.30
N LEU A 320 9.91 -0.79 -4.61
CA LEU A 320 9.02 0.35 -4.66
C LEU A 320 8.82 0.89 -3.25
N VAL A 321 9.05 2.20 -3.09
CA VAL A 321 8.65 2.89 -1.87
C VAL A 321 7.18 3.26 -2.02
N VAL A 322 6.33 2.82 -1.10
CA VAL A 322 4.90 3.13 -1.11
C VAL A 322 4.58 3.93 0.15
N THR A 323 4.56 5.25 0.02
CA THR A 323 4.39 6.17 1.15
C THR A 323 2.99 6.77 1.17
N SER A 324 2.40 6.90 2.36
CA SER A 324 1.18 7.70 2.57
C SER A 324 1.46 9.19 2.75
N GLY A 325 2.73 9.56 2.89
CA GLY A 325 3.19 10.94 2.96
C GLY A 325 3.55 11.51 1.59
N LEU A 326 4.47 12.48 1.59
CA LEU A 326 4.87 13.24 0.42
C LEU A 326 5.88 12.49 -0.45
N ARG A 327 5.47 12.12 -1.66
CA ARG A 327 6.29 11.43 -2.67
C ARG A 327 7.61 12.15 -2.92
N ILE A 328 7.56 13.47 -3.10
CA ILE A 328 8.72 14.28 -3.46
C ILE A 328 9.86 14.18 -2.46
N ILE A 329 9.56 14.07 -1.16
CA ILE A 329 10.59 13.92 -0.13
C ILE A 329 11.31 12.58 -0.33
N TRP A 330 10.56 11.50 -0.51
CA TRP A 330 11.12 10.17 -0.70
C TRP A 330 11.86 10.01 -2.03
N GLU A 331 11.40 10.62 -3.11
CA GLU A 331 12.14 10.70 -4.38
C GLU A 331 13.51 11.36 -4.18
N ARG A 332 13.55 12.51 -3.51
CA ARG A 332 14.79 13.25 -3.21
C ARG A 332 15.71 12.52 -2.24
N VAL A 333 15.17 11.85 -1.22
CA VAL A 333 15.95 11.01 -0.30
C VAL A 333 16.60 9.84 -1.05
N LEU A 334 15.87 9.19 -1.96
CA LEU A 334 16.42 8.13 -2.80
C LEU A 334 17.46 8.66 -3.80
N GLU A 335 17.29 9.88 -4.34
CA GLU A 335 18.31 10.55 -5.16
C GLU A 335 19.60 10.80 -4.38
N GLN A 336 19.51 11.28 -3.13
CA GLN A 336 20.68 11.50 -2.27
C GLN A 336 21.42 10.20 -1.92
N ALA A 337 20.70 9.08 -1.88
CA ALA A 337 21.28 7.75 -1.67
C ALA A 337 21.75 7.08 -2.98
N GLU A 338 21.66 7.77 -4.12
CA GLU A 338 21.96 7.25 -5.47
C GLU A 338 21.09 6.04 -5.87
N LEU A 339 19.89 5.92 -5.31
CA LEU A 339 18.97 4.79 -5.52
C LEU A 339 17.77 5.11 -6.42
N SER A 340 17.56 6.38 -6.80
CA SER A 340 16.40 6.81 -7.60
C SER A 340 16.32 6.21 -9.01
N HIS A 341 17.45 5.69 -9.52
CA HIS A 341 17.51 5.00 -10.82
C HIS A 341 16.95 3.56 -10.77
N VAL A 342 16.83 2.98 -9.58
CA VAL A 342 16.45 1.58 -9.35
C VAL A 342 15.21 1.42 -8.49
N VAL A 343 14.99 2.35 -7.56
CA VAL A 343 13.85 2.40 -6.65
C VAL A 343 12.94 3.55 -7.04
N ARG A 344 11.66 3.27 -7.23
CA ARG A 344 10.63 4.30 -7.50
C ARG A 344 9.77 4.52 -6.26
N ALA A 345 9.35 5.76 -6.04
CA ALA A 345 8.42 6.11 -4.98
C ALA A 345 7.01 6.31 -5.54
N ILE A 346 6.03 5.70 -4.90
CA ILE A 346 4.60 5.89 -5.11
C ILE A 346 4.07 6.52 -3.83
N GLY A 347 3.75 7.81 -3.90
CA GLY A 347 3.19 8.57 -2.79
C GLY A 347 2.31 9.68 -3.30
N GLY A 348 1.61 10.33 -2.38
CA GLY A 348 0.83 11.52 -2.72
C GLY A 348 1.69 12.78 -2.77
N GLY A 349 1.03 13.91 -2.97
CA GLY A 349 1.66 15.23 -3.00
C GLY A 349 0.73 16.27 -2.39
N ARG A 350 0.63 17.41 -3.06
CA ARG A 350 -0.39 18.43 -2.77
C ARG A 350 -1.74 18.02 -3.41
N GLU A 351 -2.75 18.88 -3.34
CA GLU A 351 -4.15 18.57 -3.68
C GLU A 351 -4.34 18.05 -5.13
N LYS A 352 -3.50 18.49 -6.06
CA LYS A 352 -3.59 18.05 -7.47
C LYS A 352 -3.15 16.61 -7.71
N ASP A 353 -2.44 16.01 -6.75
CA ASP A 353 -1.96 14.63 -6.84
C ASP A 353 -3.05 13.62 -6.40
N TYR A 354 -2.73 12.33 -6.49
CA TYR A 354 -3.47 11.27 -5.81
C TYR A 354 -2.98 11.13 -4.36
N VAL A 355 -3.73 10.39 -3.54
CA VAL A 355 -3.35 10.04 -2.16
C VAL A 355 -3.21 8.53 -2.01
N VAL A 356 -2.26 8.12 -1.17
CA VAL A 356 -1.99 6.70 -0.89
C VAL A 356 -2.53 6.37 0.50
N THR A 357 -3.72 5.78 0.54
CA THR A 357 -4.38 5.33 1.78
C THR A 357 -3.97 3.88 2.12
N PRO A 358 -4.29 3.36 3.32
CA PRO A 358 -4.09 1.95 3.65
C PRO A 358 -4.72 1.00 2.61
N LYS A 359 -5.93 1.34 2.13
CA LYS A 359 -6.63 0.57 1.06
C LYS A 359 -5.84 0.59 -0.25
N ILE A 360 -5.22 1.70 -0.60
CA ILE A 360 -4.39 1.83 -1.81
C ILE A 360 -3.11 1.01 -1.68
N LYS A 361 -2.44 1.03 -0.51
CA LYS A 361 -1.26 0.18 -0.28
C LYS A 361 -1.59 -1.31 -0.43
N ALA A 362 -2.72 -1.75 0.13
CA ALA A 362 -3.23 -3.11 -0.06
C ALA A 362 -3.52 -3.44 -1.53
N MET A 363 -4.14 -2.51 -2.26
CA MET A 363 -4.43 -2.67 -3.69
C MET A 363 -3.15 -2.88 -4.51
N ILE A 364 -2.09 -2.10 -4.24
CA ILE A 364 -0.78 -2.23 -4.91
C ILE A 364 -0.22 -3.64 -4.70
N ALA A 365 -0.14 -4.11 -3.44
CA ALA A 365 0.36 -5.45 -3.12
C ALA A 365 -0.47 -6.56 -3.80
N ARG A 366 -1.80 -6.44 -3.77
CA ARG A 366 -2.70 -7.41 -4.41
C ARG A 366 -2.52 -7.47 -5.92
N VAL A 367 -2.48 -6.32 -6.60
CA VAL A 367 -2.31 -6.27 -8.07
C VAL A 367 -1.00 -6.92 -8.49
N LEU A 368 0.09 -6.67 -7.76
CA LEU A 368 1.38 -7.31 -8.04
C LEU A 368 1.30 -8.84 -7.92
N LYS A 369 0.65 -9.36 -6.88
CA LYS A 369 0.45 -10.81 -6.69
C LYS A 369 -0.47 -11.43 -7.74
N GLU A 370 -1.55 -10.76 -8.10
CA GLU A 370 -2.46 -11.21 -9.17
C GLU A 370 -1.74 -11.33 -10.52
N ASN A 371 -0.68 -10.54 -10.74
CA ASN A 371 0.21 -10.67 -11.89
C ASN A 371 1.26 -11.81 -11.76
N GLY A 372 1.29 -12.53 -10.64
CA GLY A 372 2.15 -13.69 -10.39
C GLY A 372 3.53 -13.36 -9.81
N LEU A 373 3.72 -12.11 -9.37
CA LEU A 373 4.95 -11.66 -8.70
C LEU A 373 4.92 -12.06 -7.23
N TYR A 374 6.08 -12.42 -6.69
CA TYR A 374 6.25 -12.57 -5.24
C TYR A 374 6.38 -11.19 -4.59
N VAL A 375 5.56 -10.90 -3.57
CA VAL A 375 5.54 -9.60 -2.90
C VAL A 375 6.04 -9.72 -1.47
N LEU A 376 7.15 -9.04 -1.17
CA LEU A 376 7.62 -8.83 0.20
C LEU A 376 7.30 -7.39 0.59
N ALA A 377 6.54 -7.21 1.68
CA ALA A 377 6.14 -5.90 2.16
C ALA A 377 6.76 -5.58 3.53
N LEU A 378 7.24 -4.34 3.69
CA LEU A 378 7.77 -3.80 4.94
C LEU A 378 7.04 -2.51 5.33
N GLY A 379 6.70 -2.38 6.61
CA GLY A 379 6.12 -1.17 7.17
C GLY A 379 6.18 -1.14 8.70
N ASP A 380 6.02 0.03 9.31
CA ASP A 380 6.16 0.22 10.77
C ASP A 380 4.81 0.47 11.47
N SER A 381 3.76 0.77 10.70
CA SER A 381 2.53 1.40 11.21
C SER A 381 1.24 0.67 10.82
N VAL A 382 0.14 1.08 11.46
CA VAL A 382 -1.21 0.55 11.18
C VAL A 382 -1.69 0.86 9.76
N ILE A 383 -1.09 1.86 9.12
CA ILE A 383 -1.39 2.25 7.73
C ILE A 383 -0.88 1.17 6.76
N ASP A 384 0.16 0.44 7.16
CA ASP A 384 0.81 -0.60 6.35
C ASP A 384 0.19 -1.98 6.54
N LEU A 385 -0.55 -2.20 7.64
CA LEU A 385 -1.15 -3.51 7.93
C LEU A 385 -1.97 -4.09 6.77
N PRO A 386 -2.82 -3.32 6.07
CA PRO A 386 -3.52 -3.84 4.89
C PRO A 386 -2.58 -4.25 3.76
N MET A 387 -1.44 -3.58 3.55
CA MET A 387 -0.42 -3.98 2.57
C MET A 387 0.28 -5.27 3.00
N LEU A 388 0.68 -5.35 4.28
CA LEU A 388 1.32 -6.51 4.87
C LEU A 388 0.42 -7.75 4.79
N LEU A 389 -0.88 -7.60 5.04
CA LEU A 389 -1.87 -8.68 4.90
C LEU A 389 -2.00 -9.22 3.47
N GLN A 390 -1.78 -8.37 2.46
CA GLN A 390 -1.87 -8.79 1.07
C GLN A 390 -0.57 -9.45 0.58
N ALA A 391 0.58 -9.10 1.13
CA ALA A 391 1.89 -9.59 0.70
C ALA A 391 2.04 -11.12 0.84
N ASP A 392 3.03 -11.68 0.14
CA ASP A 392 3.47 -13.07 0.39
C ASP A 392 4.33 -13.14 1.63
N GLU A 393 5.17 -12.14 1.86
CA GLU A 393 5.96 -12.03 3.08
C GLU A 393 5.76 -10.64 3.69
N ALA A 394 5.43 -10.61 4.98
CA ALA A 394 5.13 -9.40 5.73
C ALA A 394 6.17 -9.16 6.82
N ILE A 395 6.75 -7.97 6.84
CA ILE A 395 7.76 -7.57 7.81
C ILE A 395 7.33 -6.28 8.51
N VAL A 396 7.24 -6.36 9.84
CA VAL A 396 7.03 -5.19 10.69
C VAL A 396 8.39 -4.61 11.05
N VAL A 397 8.67 -3.40 10.59
CA VAL A 397 9.88 -2.68 10.99
C VAL A 397 9.64 -2.06 12.36
N THR A 398 10.50 -2.40 13.32
CA THR A 398 10.39 -1.96 14.70
C THR A 398 11.50 -0.97 15.00
N GLY A 399 11.11 0.30 15.14
CA GLY A 399 11.98 1.39 15.56
C GLY A 399 11.97 1.64 17.07
N ASP A 400 12.51 2.79 17.46
CA ASP A 400 12.60 3.26 18.85
C ASP A 400 11.22 3.33 19.53
N GLU A 401 11.14 2.82 20.77
CA GLU A 401 9.91 2.74 21.55
C GLU A 401 9.26 4.11 21.81
N LYS A 402 10.04 5.18 21.86
CA LYS A 402 9.55 6.55 22.09
C LYS A 402 8.88 7.16 20.85
N SER A 403 9.24 6.72 19.65
CA SER A 403 8.77 7.30 18.39
C SER A 403 7.82 6.39 17.60
N ARG A 404 7.88 5.07 17.83
CA ARG A 404 7.06 4.08 17.12
C ARG A 404 5.57 4.19 17.48
N SER A 405 4.69 3.86 16.53
CA SER A 405 3.25 3.88 16.75
C SER A 405 2.83 2.93 17.87
N LYS A 406 2.09 3.41 18.88
CA LYS A 406 1.59 2.58 19.99
C LYS A 406 0.39 1.71 19.58
N SER A 407 -0.46 2.20 18.69
CA SER A 407 -1.64 1.45 18.22
C SER A 407 -1.25 0.21 17.40
N MET A 408 -0.08 0.23 16.77
CA MET A 408 0.41 -0.88 15.95
C MET A 408 0.58 -2.20 16.73
N GLU A 409 0.94 -2.17 18.03
CA GLU A 409 1.02 -3.40 18.83
C GLU A 409 -0.34 -4.09 18.98
N VAL A 410 -1.39 -3.30 19.20
CA VAL A 410 -2.76 -3.81 19.34
C VAL A 410 -3.25 -4.34 18.01
N GLU A 411 -3.06 -3.59 16.92
CA GLU A 411 -3.56 -3.97 15.61
C GLU A 411 -2.78 -5.12 14.98
N VAL A 412 -1.45 -5.21 15.17
CA VAL A 412 -0.67 -6.39 14.74
C VAL A 412 -1.13 -7.64 15.49
N LYS A 413 -1.30 -7.57 16.82
CA LYS A 413 -1.84 -8.69 17.61
C LYS A 413 -3.21 -9.13 17.10
N ARG A 414 -4.09 -8.17 16.81
CA ARG A 414 -5.41 -8.44 16.24
C ARG A 414 -5.30 -9.09 14.86
N ALA A 415 -4.47 -8.55 13.97
CA ALA A 415 -4.30 -9.03 12.61
C ALA A 415 -3.73 -10.46 12.59
N ILE A 416 -2.79 -10.78 13.47
CA ILE A 416 -2.28 -12.14 13.66
C ILE A 416 -3.42 -13.08 14.12
N ALA A 417 -4.20 -12.66 15.12
CA ALA A 417 -5.23 -13.51 15.72
C ALA A 417 -6.49 -13.69 14.86
N LYS A 418 -6.92 -12.65 14.13
CA LYS A 418 -8.22 -12.62 13.44
C LYS A 418 -8.10 -12.65 11.92
N ASP A 419 -7.08 -12.01 11.39
CA ASP A 419 -6.90 -11.80 9.94
C ASP A 419 -5.81 -12.72 9.36
N CYS A 420 -5.30 -13.66 10.17
CA CYS A 420 -4.26 -14.62 9.84
C CYS A 420 -2.97 -13.97 9.30
N LEU A 421 -2.64 -12.76 9.77
CA LEU A 421 -1.37 -12.11 9.42
C LEU A 421 -0.21 -12.98 9.89
N GLN A 422 0.69 -13.29 8.94
CA GLN A 422 1.92 -14.01 9.23
C GLN A 422 3.08 -13.06 8.98
N ALA A 423 3.48 -12.36 10.03
CA ALA A 423 4.53 -11.37 9.95
C ALA A 423 5.73 -11.76 10.81
N ARG A 424 6.88 -11.19 10.48
CA ARG A 424 8.08 -11.17 11.30
C ARG A 424 8.47 -9.74 11.61
N GLN A 425 9.36 -9.53 12.56
CA GLN A 425 9.86 -8.20 12.89
C GLN A 425 11.36 -8.06 12.68
N ILE A 426 11.74 -6.89 12.18
CA ILE A 426 13.12 -6.42 12.12
C ILE A 426 13.27 -5.30 13.15
N LEU A 427 14.36 -5.34 13.92
CA LEU A 427 14.70 -4.34 14.91
C LEU A 427 15.71 -3.35 14.33
N LEU A 428 15.35 -2.07 14.21
CA LEU A 428 16.22 -1.02 13.66
C LEU A 428 16.29 0.21 14.58
N PRO A 429 17.45 0.50 15.19
CA PRO A 429 18.67 -0.33 15.22
C PRO A 429 18.44 -1.65 15.99
N PRO A 430 19.33 -2.66 15.88
CA PRO A 430 19.16 -3.96 16.55
C PRO A 430 19.04 -3.90 18.09
N THR A 431 19.34 -2.76 18.69
CA THR A 431 19.27 -2.52 20.14
C THR A 431 17.87 -2.15 20.65
N VAL A 432 16.90 -1.91 19.76
CA VAL A 432 15.54 -1.54 20.20
C VAL A 432 14.80 -2.74 20.81
N SER A 433 13.86 -2.46 21.70
CA SER A 433 12.95 -3.47 22.23
C SER A 433 12.04 -4.01 21.13
N ALA A 434 11.80 -5.32 21.13
CA ALA A 434 10.85 -5.94 20.20
C ALA A 434 9.44 -5.35 20.38
N ARG A 435 8.66 -5.31 19.31
CA ARG A 435 7.29 -4.81 19.34
C ARG A 435 6.35 -5.83 20.00
N LEU A 436 6.54 -7.10 19.68
CA LEU A 436 5.87 -8.25 20.29
C LEU A 436 6.90 -9.30 20.68
N ASP A 437 6.48 -10.29 21.48
CA ASP A 437 7.32 -11.44 21.78
C ASP A 437 7.67 -12.25 20.52
N GLY A 438 8.81 -12.93 20.54
CA GLY A 438 9.34 -13.68 19.38
C GLY A 438 8.52 -14.92 19.01
N GLU A 439 7.61 -15.37 19.86
CA GLU A 439 6.67 -16.46 19.52
C GLU A 439 5.54 -15.94 18.63
N LYS A 440 5.00 -14.74 18.94
CA LYS A 440 3.92 -14.12 18.16
C LYS A 440 4.41 -13.37 16.93
N LEU A 441 5.58 -12.74 17.02
CA LEU A 441 6.18 -11.98 15.92
C LEU A 441 7.67 -12.31 15.85
N PRO A 442 8.05 -13.40 15.15
CA PRO A 442 9.43 -13.88 15.13
C PRO A 442 10.40 -12.82 14.61
N HIS A 443 11.61 -12.83 15.16
CA HIS A 443 12.66 -11.91 14.75
C HIS A 443 13.30 -12.39 13.45
N ILE A 444 13.67 -11.43 12.59
CA ILE A 444 14.43 -11.69 11.38
C ILE A 444 15.41 -10.54 11.12
N ARG A 445 16.50 -10.81 10.42
CA ARG A 445 17.43 -9.79 9.89
C ARG A 445 17.14 -9.53 8.42
N LEU A 446 17.53 -8.35 7.92
CA LEU A 446 17.33 -7.97 6.52
C LEU A 446 18.05 -8.93 5.53
N GLU A 447 19.18 -9.50 5.95
CA GLU A 447 19.94 -10.50 5.18
C GLU A 447 19.22 -11.85 5.05
N ASP A 448 18.34 -12.18 6.00
CA ASP A 448 17.63 -13.46 6.05
C ASP A 448 16.23 -13.41 5.37
N LEU A 449 15.84 -12.24 4.84
CA LEU A 449 14.60 -12.08 4.07
C LEU A 449 14.58 -13.04 2.89
N SER A 450 13.41 -13.56 2.52
CA SER A 450 13.35 -14.61 1.48
C SER A 450 13.92 -14.17 0.15
N VAL A 451 13.66 -12.91 -0.24
CA VAL A 451 14.19 -12.34 -1.48
C VAL A 451 15.71 -12.14 -1.39
N THR A 452 16.23 -11.63 -0.26
CA THR A 452 17.67 -11.44 -0.07
C THR A 452 18.41 -12.76 -0.07
N ASN A 453 17.91 -13.73 0.69
CA ASN A 453 18.48 -15.07 0.76
C ASN A 453 18.42 -15.74 -0.62
N ALA A 454 17.29 -15.68 -1.33
CA ALA A 454 17.15 -16.27 -2.67
C ALA A 454 18.14 -15.68 -3.70
N LEU A 455 18.48 -14.40 -3.60
CA LEU A 455 19.38 -13.74 -4.55
C LEU A 455 20.86 -13.78 -4.14
N PHE A 456 21.14 -13.62 -2.85
CA PHE A 456 22.47 -13.27 -2.33
C PHE A 456 22.94 -14.18 -1.19
N GLY A 457 22.09 -15.10 -0.73
CA GLY A 457 22.46 -16.06 0.30
C GLY A 457 23.60 -16.98 -0.15
N THR A 458 24.21 -17.65 0.83
CA THR A 458 25.27 -18.64 0.58
C THR A 458 24.74 -20.06 0.69
N PHE A 459 25.62 -21.03 0.44
CA PHE A 459 25.31 -22.42 0.71
C PHE A 459 25.48 -22.72 2.21
N GLU A 460 24.43 -23.25 2.82
CA GLU A 460 24.44 -23.76 4.18
C GLU A 460 24.20 -25.27 4.18
N HIS A 461 24.99 -26.00 4.97
CA HIS A 461 24.79 -27.43 5.17
C HIS A 461 24.55 -27.72 6.64
N VAL A 462 23.40 -28.33 6.93
CA VAL A 462 22.98 -28.72 8.27
C VAL A 462 22.82 -30.23 8.30
N GLU A 463 23.47 -30.90 9.25
CA GLU A 463 23.45 -32.36 9.34
C GLU A 463 22.90 -32.88 10.67
N ALA A 464 22.26 -34.06 10.61
CA ALA A 464 21.76 -34.77 11.77
C ALA A 464 22.68 -35.90 12.26
N THR A 465 23.88 -36.09 11.66
CA THR A 465 24.76 -37.27 11.85
C THR A 465 24.93 -37.69 13.32
N GLY A 466 25.10 -36.71 14.22
CA GLY A 466 25.32 -36.96 15.65
C GLY A 466 24.06 -37.30 16.46
N LYS A 467 22.85 -37.01 15.94
CA LYS A 467 21.58 -37.16 16.66
C LYS A 467 21.20 -38.63 16.81
N THR A 468 20.65 -38.99 17.97
CA THR A 468 20.19 -40.37 18.26
C THR A 468 19.14 -40.84 17.25
N ALA A 469 18.19 -39.97 16.88
CA ALA A 469 17.18 -40.27 15.87
C ALA A 469 17.82 -40.59 14.51
N ALA A 470 18.82 -39.83 14.09
CA ALA A 470 19.51 -40.07 12.82
C ALA A 470 20.23 -41.43 12.81
N LYS A 471 20.85 -41.84 13.93
CA LYS A 471 21.48 -43.17 14.07
C LYS A 471 20.47 -44.30 13.88
N LEU A 472 19.26 -44.17 14.43
CA LEU A 472 18.20 -45.16 14.25
C LEU A 472 17.69 -45.18 12.80
N LEU A 473 17.43 -44.01 12.22
CA LEU A 473 16.89 -43.87 10.87
C LEU A 473 17.88 -44.29 9.78
N MET A 474 19.19 -44.14 10.00
CA MET A 474 20.20 -44.50 9.00
C MET A 474 20.50 -46.01 8.93
N THR A 475 20.24 -46.76 10.01
CA THR A 475 20.54 -48.20 10.10
C THR A 475 19.88 -49.03 8.99
N PRO A 476 18.55 -48.99 8.78
CA PRO A 476 17.91 -49.77 7.72
C PRO A 476 18.35 -49.35 6.31
N ASN A 477 18.81 -48.11 6.12
CA ASN A 477 19.33 -47.64 4.83
C ASN A 477 20.73 -48.21 4.51
N ARG A 478 21.47 -48.66 5.53
CA ARG A 478 22.81 -49.27 5.40
C ARG A 478 22.79 -50.78 5.35
N ASP A 479 21.76 -51.39 5.93
CA ASP A 479 21.63 -52.84 5.94
C ASP A 479 21.44 -53.37 4.52
N ALA A 480 22.36 -54.22 4.06
CA ALA A 480 22.30 -54.84 2.74
C ALA A 480 21.11 -55.80 2.59
N ALA A 481 20.60 -56.37 3.69
CA ALA A 481 19.43 -57.23 3.70
C ALA A 481 18.12 -56.45 3.48
N VAL A 482 18.12 -55.13 3.65
CA VAL A 482 16.95 -54.27 3.44
C VAL A 482 16.95 -53.75 1.99
N HIS A 483 15.94 -54.14 1.21
CA HIS A 483 15.79 -53.73 -0.19
C HIS A 483 14.31 -53.62 -0.59
N GLY A 484 14.05 -53.09 -1.79
CA GLY A 484 12.70 -52.97 -2.35
C GLY A 484 11.76 -52.15 -1.45
N PRO A 485 10.52 -52.62 -1.20
CA PRO A 485 9.54 -51.90 -0.40
C PRO A 485 10.03 -51.50 1.00
N ALA A 486 10.79 -52.37 1.68
CA ALA A 486 11.30 -52.08 3.03
C ALA A 486 12.30 -50.93 3.04
N LEU A 487 13.19 -50.87 2.03
CA LEU A 487 14.14 -49.77 1.88
C LEU A 487 13.43 -48.46 1.50
N ARG A 488 12.38 -48.53 0.67
CA ARG A 488 11.55 -47.35 0.34
C ARG A 488 10.89 -46.77 1.59
N GLU A 489 10.34 -47.61 2.47
CA GLU A 489 9.74 -47.15 3.73
C GLU A 489 10.80 -46.56 4.68
N ALA A 490 12.01 -47.12 4.71
CA ALA A 490 13.11 -46.55 5.48
C ALA A 490 13.47 -45.13 5.00
N HIS A 491 13.57 -44.91 3.68
CA HIS A 491 13.75 -43.58 3.10
C HIS A 491 12.56 -42.64 3.37
N ARG A 492 11.32 -43.15 3.34
CA ARG A 492 10.11 -42.39 3.70
C ARG A 492 10.17 -41.88 5.13
N ASN A 493 10.61 -42.70 6.08
CA ASN A 493 10.77 -42.30 7.47
C ASN A 493 11.88 -41.25 7.66
N VAL A 494 12.95 -41.31 6.87
CA VAL A 494 13.96 -40.23 6.83
C VAL A 494 13.34 -38.91 6.36
N GLY A 495 12.53 -38.97 5.29
CA GLY A 495 11.83 -37.80 4.77
C GLY A 495 10.92 -37.16 5.81
N ARG A 496 10.12 -37.96 6.52
CA ARG A 496 9.25 -37.50 7.61
C ARG A 496 10.05 -36.81 8.71
N TYR A 497 11.18 -37.38 9.12
CA TYR A 497 12.05 -36.81 10.14
C TYR A 497 12.64 -35.46 9.72
N LEU A 498 13.27 -35.39 8.53
CA LEU A 498 13.88 -34.15 8.06
C LEU A 498 12.83 -33.05 7.84
N ALA A 499 11.64 -33.40 7.36
CA ALA A 499 10.52 -32.48 7.23
C ALA A 499 10.07 -31.94 8.60
N THR A 500 9.85 -32.82 9.56
CA THR A 500 9.27 -32.46 10.87
C THR A 500 10.25 -31.70 11.75
N GLU A 501 11.52 -32.09 11.80
CA GLU A 501 12.51 -31.52 12.71
C GLU A 501 13.22 -30.30 12.10
N TYR A 502 13.71 -30.41 10.86
CA TYR A 502 14.60 -29.40 10.30
C TYR A 502 13.87 -28.42 9.39
N LEU A 503 13.07 -28.93 8.46
CA LEU A 503 12.43 -28.08 7.46
C LEU A 503 11.36 -27.16 8.06
N SER A 504 10.61 -27.67 9.04
CA SER A 504 9.60 -26.90 9.78
C SER A 504 10.22 -25.79 10.64
N GLU A 505 11.38 -26.05 11.26
CA GLU A 505 12.11 -25.07 12.05
C GLU A 505 12.71 -23.97 11.15
N TYR A 506 13.29 -24.38 10.02
CA TYR A 506 13.93 -23.46 9.08
C TYR A 506 12.93 -22.58 8.31
N LEU A 507 11.85 -23.18 7.78
CA LEU A 507 10.83 -22.42 7.03
C LEU A 507 9.79 -21.77 7.93
N GLY A 508 9.62 -22.27 9.16
CA GLY A 508 8.62 -21.83 10.12
C GLY A 508 7.28 -22.54 9.96
N LEU A 509 6.41 -22.33 10.95
CA LEU A 509 5.05 -22.86 10.97
C LEU A 509 4.00 -21.77 10.76
N GLN A 510 2.92 -22.14 10.09
CA GLN A 510 1.70 -21.39 9.94
C GLN A 510 0.60 -21.96 10.83
N GLN A 511 0.08 -21.14 11.75
CA GLN A 511 -1.13 -21.45 12.51
C GLN A 511 -2.38 -21.25 11.66
N TYR A 512 -3.38 -22.13 11.81
CA TYR A 512 -4.69 -22.02 11.18
C TYR A 512 -5.79 -22.53 12.12
N GLN A 513 -7.03 -22.08 11.92
CA GLN A 513 -8.17 -22.55 12.70
C GLN A 513 -8.68 -23.89 12.16
N THR A 514 -8.81 -24.88 13.04
CA THR A 514 -9.44 -26.17 12.77
C THR A 514 -10.68 -26.37 13.64
N GLN A 515 -11.57 -27.28 13.24
CA GLN A 515 -12.71 -27.66 14.09
C GLN A 515 -12.21 -28.49 15.26
N HIS A 516 -12.49 -28.02 16.47
CA HIS A 516 -12.23 -28.81 17.67
C HIS A 516 -13.21 -29.99 17.70
N VAL A 517 -12.82 -31.11 18.33
CA VAL A 517 -13.70 -32.27 18.56
C VAL A 517 -14.95 -31.95 19.40
N GLN A 518 -15.00 -30.77 20.01
CA GLN A 518 -16.12 -30.30 20.82
C GLN A 518 -17.01 -29.44 19.92
N PRO A 519 -18.31 -29.74 19.81
CA PRO A 519 -19.21 -29.00 18.94
C PRO A 519 -19.14 -27.49 19.18
N GLY A 520 -19.02 -26.72 18.09
CA GLY A 520 -19.01 -25.25 18.14
C GLY A 520 -17.70 -24.63 18.64
N LYS A 521 -16.64 -25.41 18.89
CA LYS A 521 -15.33 -24.87 19.25
C LYS A 521 -14.34 -25.00 18.09
N SER A 522 -13.47 -24.01 17.98
CA SER A 522 -12.29 -24.07 17.11
C SER A 522 -11.06 -24.40 17.94
N ALA A 523 -10.07 -25.01 17.31
CA ALA A 523 -8.75 -25.26 17.89
C ALA A 523 -7.68 -24.71 16.94
N ASP A 524 -6.50 -24.46 17.50
CA ASP A 524 -5.33 -24.10 16.72
C ASP A 524 -4.71 -25.35 16.08
N GLY A 525 -4.58 -25.32 14.75
CA GLY A 525 -3.79 -26.27 13.97
C GLY A 525 -2.53 -25.60 13.44
N TYR A 526 -1.53 -26.41 13.09
CA TYR A 526 -0.27 -25.94 12.53
C TYR A 526 0.08 -26.69 11.26
N ARG A 527 0.74 -25.99 10.33
CA ARG A 527 1.22 -26.51 9.06
C ARG A 527 2.48 -25.77 8.64
N LEU A 528 3.17 -26.17 7.57
CA LEU A 528 4.37 -25.46 7.12
C LEU A 528 4.02 -24.03 6.68
N PHE A 529 4.89 -23.07 7.00
CA PHE A 529 4.76 -21.74 6.44
C PHE A 529 4.82 -21.81 4.90
N HIS A 530 3.83 -21.21 4.23
CA HIS A 530 3.70 -21.26 2.76
C HIS A 530 3.55 -22.67 2.16
N GLU A 531 2.97 -23.62 2.90
CA GLU A 531 2.83 -25.01 2.42
C GLU A 531 2.15 -25.11 1.05
N LYS A 532 1.04 -24.39 0.84
CA LYS A 532 0.27 -24.39 -0.43
C LYS A 532 1.05 -23.86 -1.65
N ILE A 533 2.09 -23.07 -1.40
CA ILE A 533 2.93 -22.46 -2.44
C ILE A 533 4.37 -22.98 -2.34
N THR A 534 4.50 -24.22 -1.85
CA THR A 534 5.75 -24.97 -1.80
C THR A 534 5.71 -26.09 -2.82
N LEU A 535 6.77 -26.21 -3.63
CA LEU A 535 6.94 -27.26 -4.63
C LEU A 535 7.98 -28.27 -4.17
N LEU A 536 7.59 -29.54 -4.06
CA LEU A 536 8.45 -30.67 -3.73
C LEU A 536 8.89 -31.38 -5.00
N ILE A 537 10.21 -31.55 -5.18
CA ILE A 537 10.83 -32.07 -6.39
C ILE A 537 11.78 -33.22 -6.00
N PRO A 538 11.34 -34.49 -6.04
CA PRO A 538 12.26 -35.61 -5.95
C PRO A 538 13.18 -35.66 -7.19
N LEU A 539 14.48 -35.77 -6.93
CA LEU A 539 15.44 -36.12 -7.96
C LEU A 539 15.28 -37.61 -8.28
N MET A 540 14.64 -37.88 -9.42
CA MET A 540 14.29 -39.25 -9.76
C MET A 540 15.53 -40.07 -10.11
N ARG A 541 15.57 -41.35 -9.73
CA ARG A 541 14.50 -42.12 -9.04
C ARG A 541 14.73 -42.20 -7.51
N ARG A 542 15.95 -41.90 -7.04
CA ARG A 542 16.38 -42.15 -5.66
C ARG A 542 15.73 -41.24 -4.62
N GLY A 543 15.35 -40.02 -5.01
CA GLY A 543 14.71 -39.06 -4.11
C GLY A 543 13.26 -39.38 -3.77
N GLU A 544 12.56 -40.12 -4.62
CA GLU A 544 11.09 -40.27 -4.55
C GLU A 544 10.57 -40.84 -3.21
N PRO A 545 11.09 -41.97 -2.68
CA PRO A 545 10.54 -42.53 -1.44
C PRO A 545 10.70 -41.59 -0.25
N MET A 546 11.81 -40.84 -0.21
CA MET A 546 12.03 -39.83 0.82
C MET A 546 11.16 -38.59 0.61
N ALA A 547 10.94 -38.16 -0.63
CA ALA A 547 10.02 -37.07 -0.92
C ALA A 547 8.58 -37.44 -0.52
N PHE A 548 8.14 -38.69 -0.70
CA PHE A 548 6.85 -39.12 -0.15
C PHE A 548 6.78 -38.97 1.37
N GLY A 549 7.90 -39.20 2.07
CA GLY A 549 7.99 -38.94 3.50
C GLY A 549 7.77 -37.47 3.86
N VAL A 550 8.31 -36.56 3.06
CA VAL A 550 8.09 -35.11 3.21
C VAL A 550 6.64 -34.74 2.89
N SER A 551 6.08 -35.31 1.83
CA SER A 551 4.69 -35.09 1.40
C SER A 551 3.67 -35.63 2.40
N ASP A 552 4.01 -36.64 3.20
CA ASP A 552 3.15 -37.14 4.28
C ASP A 552 3.01 -36.11 5.42
N ILE A 553 3.99 -35.21 5.57
CA ILE A 553 3.97 -34.13 6.57
C ILE A 553 3.36 -32.85 5.99
N PHE A 554 3.72 -32.50 4.75
CA PHE A 554 3.28 -31.28 4.07
C PHE A 554 2.23 -31.59 3.01
N LEU A 555 1.03 -31.89 3.47
CA LEU A 555 -0.10 -32.39 2.68
C LEU A 555 -0.56 -31.44 1.57
N LEU A 556 -0.29 -30.13 1.70
CA LEU A 556 -0.71 -29.10 0.76
C LEU A 556 0.37 -28.71 -0.24
N ALA A 557 1.61 -29.20 -0.07
CA ALA A 557 2.70 -28.91 -1.00
C ALA A 557 2.47 -29.63 -2.33
N ALA A 558 2.75 -28.93 -3.44
CA ALA A 558 2.67 -29.53 -4.76
C ALA A 558 3.84 -30.52 -4.97
N PHE A 559 3.60 -31.63 -5.67
CA PHE A 559 4.59 -32.68 -5.90
C PHE A 559 4.90 -32.82 -7.40
N LEU A 560 6.14 -32.56 -7.81
CA LEU A 560 6.59 -32.65 -9.20
C LEU A 560 7.67 -33.71 -9.36
N HIS A 561 7.35 -34.82 -10.03
CA HIS A 561 8.35 -35.80 -10.44
C HIS A 561 9.21 -35.21 -11.55
N ALA A 562 10.53 -35.13 -11.32
CA ALA A 562 11.49 -34.62 -12.30
C ALA A 562 12.66 -35.58 -12.44
N LYS A 563 12.83 -36.13 -13.64
CA LYS A 563 13.93 -37.04 -14.00
C LYS A 563 15.19 -36.29 -14.38
N GLN A 564 15.02 -35.13 -14.99
CA GLN A 564 16.09 -34.26 -15.44
C GLN A 564 15.70 -32.81 -15.18
N PRO A 565 16.66 -31.87 -15.12
CA PRO A 565 16.35 -30.46 -14.86
C PRO A 565 15.32 -29.89 -15.85
N ALA A 566 15.38 -30.30 -17.13
CA ALA A 566 14.47 -29.82 -18.17
C ALA A 566 12.97 -30.10 -17.90
N ASP A 567 12.65 -31.07 -17.03
CA ASP A 567 11.26 -31.38 -16.64
C ASP A 567 10.66 -30.28 -15.73
N ILE A 568 11.52 -29.41 -15.17
CA ILE A 568 11.10 -28.20 -14.44
C ILE A 568 10.89 -27.09 -15.47
N GLU A 569 9.65 -26.62 -15.58
CA GLU A 569 9.21 -25.55 -16.47
C GLU A 569 8.81 -24.31 -15.68
N LYS A 570 8.83 -23.13 -16.33
CA LYS A 570 8.42 -21.85 -15.71
C LYS A 570 7.02 -21.92 -15.07
N LYS A 571 6.09 -22.66 -15.69
CA LYS A 571 4.71 -22.84 -15.19
C LYS A 571 4.65 -23.57 -13.84
N HIS A 572 5.60 -24.46 -13.55
CA HIS A 572 5.65 -25.22 -12.28
C HIS A 572 6.07 -24.34 -11.10
N LEU A 573 6.93 -23.33 -11.36
CA LEU A 573 7.45 -22.44 -10.33
C LEU A 573 6.64 -21.16 -10.17
N ARG A 574 5.74 -20.84 -11.11
CA ARG A 574 4.93 -19.61 -11.06
C ARG A 574 4.09 -19.57 -9.78
N GLY A 575 4.29 -18.53 -8.98
CA GLY A 575 3.58 -18.33 -7.71
C GLY A 575 4.11 -19.18 -6.55
N MET A 576 5.17 -19.97 -6.74
CA MET A 576 5.79 -20.74 -5.65
C MET A 576 6.74 -19.85 -4.84
N ALA A 577 6.71 -19.99 -3.51
CA ALA A 577 7.64 -19.34 -2.60
C ALA A 577 8.86 -20.24 -2.31
N ASN A 578 8.65 -21.55 -2.23
CA ASN A 578 9.67 -22.53 -1.88
C ASN A 578 9.78 -23.64 -2.92
N ALA A 579 10.99 -24.09 -3.19
CA ALA A 579 11.30 -25.31 -3.93
C ALA A 579 12.14 -26.24 -3.05
N ILE A 580 11.59 -27.41 -2.70
CA ILE A 580 12.25 -28.43 -1.90
C ILE A 580 12.74 -29.54 -2.84
N LEU A 581 14.05 -29.67 -2.99
CA LEU A 581 14.69 -30.70 -3.78
C LEU A 581 15.04 -31.89 -2.88
N VAL A 582 14.70 -33.11 -3.27
CA VAL A 582 14.95 -34.29 -2.43
C VAL A 582 15.77 -35.31 -3.20
N ASP A 583 16.93 -35.69 -2.68
CA ASP A 583 17.77 -36.74 -3.24
C ASP A 583 18.17 -37.77 -2.17
N GLY A 584 17.98 -39.05 -2.47
CA GLY A 584 18.37 -40.15 -1.57
C GLY A 584 19.83 -40.08 -1.16
N VAL A 585 20.72 -39.76 -2.10
CA VAL A 585 22.18 -39.77 -1.91
C VAL A 585 22.84 -38.68 -2.74
N VAL A 586 23.52 -37.74 -2.07
CA VAL A 586 24.31 -36.68 -2.69
C VAL A 586 25.79 -37.07 -2.66
N ASN A 587 26.29 -37.62 -3.76
CA ASN A 587 27.69 -38.05 -3.90
C ASN A 587 28.62 -36.90 -4.34
N SER A 588 28.61 -36.48 -5.60
CA SER A 588 29.42 -35.33 -6.06
C SER A 588 28.68 -33.99 -5.97
N GLY A 589 27.36 -34.05 -5.76
CA GLY A 589 26.46 -32.89 -5.81
C GLY A 589 26.04 -32.45 -7.21
N ASP A 590 26.55 -33.06 -8.28
CA ASP A 590 26.35 -32.52 -9.65
C ASP A 590 24.89 -32.48 -10.07
N SER A 591 24.14 -33.57 -9.88
CA SER A 591 22.70 -33.60 -10.19
C SER A 591 21.92 -32.56 -9.38
N LEU A 592 22.24 -32.41 -8.10
CA LEU A 592 21.60 -31.39 -7.26
C LEU A 592 21.89 -29.97 -7.79
N VAL A 593 23.14 -29.69 -8.19
CA VAL A 593 23.56 -28.41 -8.77
C VAL A 593 22.81 -28.10 -10.06
N GLU A 594 22.64 -29.07 -10.97
CA GLU A 594 21.91 -28.87 -12.22
C GLU A 594 20.45 -28.50 -11.97
N PHE A 595 19.79 -29.19 -11.04
CA PHE A 595 18.41 -28.88 -10.67
C PHE A 595 18.28 -27.52 -9.99
N ILE A 596 19.19 -27.18 -9.07
CA ILE A 596 19.21 -25.86 -8.41
C ILE A 596 19.37 -24.75 -9.45
N LYS A 597 20.35 -24.88 -10.35
CA LYS A 597 20.60 -23.91 -11.42
C LYS A 597 19.38 -23.72 -12.30
N ARG A 598 18.69 -24.81 -12.63
CA ARG A 598 17.46 -24.76 -13.42
C ARG A 598 16.32 -24.05 -12.69
N VAL A 599 16.11 -24.36 -11.41
CA VAL A 599 15.09 -23.67 -10.60
C VAL A 599 15.41 -22.18 -10.53
N ARG A 600 16.67 -21.83 -10.28
CA ARG A 600 17.13 -20.45 -10.16
C ARG A 600 17.01 -19.68 -11.48
N GLU A 601 17.37 -20.30 -12.61
CA GLU A 601 17.20 -19.74 -13.96
C GLU A 601 15.74 -19.37 -14.23
N LEU A 602 14.81 -20.26 -13.84
CA LEU A 602 13.39 -20.08 -14.11
C LEU A 602 12.67 -19.14 -13.14
N ARG A 603 13.16 -19.04 -11.90
CA ARG A 603 12.58 -18.18 -10.85
C ARG A 603 13.66 -17.74 -9.86
N PRO A 604 14.40 -16.63 -10.10
CA PRO A 604 15.50 -16.19 -9.25
C PRO A 604 15.12 -15.88 -7.81
N SER A 605 13.85 -15.58 -7.50
CA SER A 605 13.38 -15.23 -6.16
C SER A 605 12.92 -16.42 -5.31
N VAL A 606 12.79 -17.63 -5.86
CA VAL A 606 12.27 -18.78 -5.08
C VAL A 606 13.27 -19.22 -4.02
N ARG A 607 12.83 -19.51 -2.80
CA ARG A 607 13.71 -20.10 -1.80
C ARG A 607 13.96 -21.57 -2.15
N ILE A 608 15.22 -21.99 -2.13
CA ILE A 608 15.61 -23.37 -2.47
C ILE A 608 16.13 -24.06 -1.23
N VAL A 609 15.54 -25.20 -0.89
CA VAL A 609 16.00 -26.09 0.17
C VAL A 609 16.21 -27.49 -0.40
N ALA A 610 17.33 -28.12 -0.08
CA ALA A 610 17.64 -29.48 -0.49
C ALA A 610 17.60 -30.42 0.73
N LEU A 611 17.11 -31.63 0.53
CA LEU A 611 17.08 -32.70 1.52
C LEU A 611 17.85 -33.91 1.01
N SER A 612 18.66 -34.51 1.87
CA SER A 612 19.33 -35.77 1.56
C SER A 612 19.34 -36.78 2.70
N GLY A 613 19.28 -38.06 2.33
CA GLY A 613 19.50 -39.15 3.28
C GLY A 613 20.98 -39.31 3.61
N VAL A 614 21.85 -39.11 2.63
CA VAL A 614 23.31 -39.17 2.80
C VAL A 614 23.95 -38.12 1.91
N THR A 615 24.87 -37.34 2.46
CA THR A 615 25.74 -36.44 1.68
C THR A 615 27.19 -36.85 1.88
N GLN A 616 27.97 -36.89 0.81
CA GLN A 616 29.41 -37.15 0.91
C GLN A 616 30.17 -35.87 1.27
N GLU A 617 31.20 -36.00 2.11
CA GLU A 617 31.89 -34.84 2.71
C GLU A 617 32.58 -33.93 1.68
N ASP A 618 33.19 -34.49 0.62
CA ASP A 618 33.76 -33.66 -0.45
C ASP A 618 32.67 -32.96 -1.27
N ALA A 619 31.47 -33.54 -1.37
CA ALA A 619 30.32 -32.85 -1.98
C ALA A 619 30.04 -31.55 -1.22
N VAL A 620 29.95 -31.62 0.11
CA VAL A 620 29.72 -30.45 0.98
C VAL A 620 30.79 -29.38 0.76
N LYS A 621 32.06 -29.78 0.68
CA LYS A 621 33.19 -28.86 0.46
C LYS A 621 33.14 -28.19 -0.92
N ASN A 622 32.66 -28.90 -1.95
CA ASN A 622 32.67 -28.43 -3.33
C ASN A 622 31.39 -27.68 -3.75
N LEU A 623 30.25 -27.96 -3.12
CA LEU A 623 28.96 -27.33 -3.44
C LEU A 623 28.97 -25.80 -3.39
N PRO A 624 29.59 -25.13 -2.40
CA PRO A 624 29.67 -23.66 -2.38
C PRO A 624 30.23 -23.06 -3.66
N GLY A 625 31.33 -23.63 -4.19
CA GLY A 625 31.94 -23.16 -5.44
C GLY A 625 31.07 -23.44 -6.66
N LYS A 626 30.42 -24.62 -6.71
CA LYS A 626 29.54 -25.01 -7.82
C LYS A 626 28.22 -24.22 -7.87
N LEU A 627 27.76 -23.76 -6.71
CA LEU A 627 26.54 -22.97 -6.52
C LEU A 627 26.80 -21.47 -6.41
N ALA A 628 28.04 -21.02 -6.64
CA ALA A 628 28.36 -19.60 -6.69
C ALA A 628 27.42 -18.87 -7.68
N GLY A 629 26.79 -17.80 -7.21
CA GLY A 629 25.81 -17.03 -7.99
C GLY A 629 24.41 -17.64 -8.08
N CYS A 630 24.15 -18.78 -7.42
CA CYS A 630 22.80 -19.38 -7.35
C CYS A 630 21.98 -18.87 -6.15
N GLY A 631 22.44 -17.83 -5.47
CA GLY A 631 21.89 -17.34 -4.22
C GLY A 631 21.88 -18.41 -3.11
N GLY A 632 21.04 -18.18 -2.10
CA GLY A 632 20.96 -18.99 -0.90
C GLY A 632 20.35 -20.36 -1.16
N VAL A 633 21.04 -21.37 -0.66
CA VAL A 633 20.61 -22.78 -0.70
C VAL A 633 20.99 -23.43 0.62
N THR A 634 20.00 -24.01 1.30
CA THR A 634 20.24 -24.82 2.50
C THR A 634 20.07 -26.29 2.17
N LEU A 635 21.06 -27.12 2.51
CA LEU A 635 21.02 -28.57 2.41
C LEU A 635 20.87 -29.18 3.81
N PHE A 636 19.77 -29.90 4.05
CA PHE A 636 19.61 -30.73 5.24
C PHE A 636 19.97 -32.17 4.91
N SER A 637 20.87 -32.76 5.70
CA SER A 637 21.28 -34.15 5.53
C SER A 637 20.98 -34.96 6.80
N LEU A 638 20.38 -36.15 6.65
CA LEU A 638 20.28 -37.08 7.78
C LEU A 638 21.68 -37.46 8.28
N ARG A 639 22.62 -37.67 7.35
CA ARG A 639 24.03 -37.88 7.70
C ARG A 639 25.01 -37.42 6.62
N THR A 640 26.23 -37.15 7.06
CA THR A 640 27.41 -37.00 6.20
C THR A 640 28.25 -38.29 6.20
N SER A 641 28.96 -38.53 5.11
CA SER A 641 29.78 -39.72 4.91
C SER A 641 31.14 -39.37 4.35
N GLU A 642 32.21 -39.84 4.99
CA GLU A 642 33.58 -39.77 4.45
C GLU A 642 33.73 -40.70 3.23
N ASN A 643 33.05 -41.85 3.25
CA ASN A 643 33.09 -42.84 2.18
C ASN A 643 32.47 -42.29 0.89
N LYS A 644 33.31 -42.13 -0.13
CA LYS A 644 32.89 -41.84 -1.50
C LYS A 644 32.62 -43.15 -2.24
N PHE A 645 31.35 -43.50 -2.40
CA PHE A 645 30.95 -44.72 -3.08
C PHE A 645 29.80 -44.44 -4.05
N THR A 646 30.05 -44.69 -5.34
CA THR A 646 29.01 -44.70 -6.38
C THR A 646 28.64 -46.15 -6.63
N GLY A 647 27.47 -46.56 -6.14
CA GLY A 647 26.98 -47.92 -6.34
C GLY A 647 26.78 -48.25 -7.82
N LYS A 648 27.01 -49.52 -8.17
CA LYS A 648 26.63 -50.12 -9.45
C LYS A 648 25.90 -51.43 -9.18
N GLY A 649 24.85 -51.73 -9.96
CA GLY A 649 24.05 -52.95 -9.81
C GLY A 649 23.49 -53.13 -8.40
N GLY A 650 23.82 -54.24 -7.73
CA GLY A 650 23.36 -54.59 -6.37
C GLY A 650 23.69 -53.59 -5.26
N THR A 651 24.53 -52.59 -5.51
CA THR A 651 24.93 -51.57 -4.53
C THR A 651 24.41 -50.16 -4.86
N ASP A 652 23.79 -49.95 -6.03
CA ASP A 652 23.14 -48.67 -6.36
C ASP A 652 21.85 -48.51 -5.53
N THR A 653 21.70 -47.34 -4.91
CA THR A 653 20.53 -47.06 -4.07
C THR A 653 19.24 -47.07 -4.87
N GLY A 654 19.23 -46.57 -6.11
CA GLY A 654 18.05 -46.59 -6.97
C GLY A 654 17.67 -48.02 -7.34
N ALA A 655 18.64 -48.82 -7.76
CA ALA A 655 18.42 -50.22 -8.09
C ALA A 655 17.90 -51.02 -6.89
N ARG A 656 18.48 -50.83 -5.70
CA ARG A 656 18.02 -51.48 -4.47
C ARG A 656 16.62 -51.02 -4.04
N LEU A 657 16.28 -49.74 -4.22
CA LEU A 657 14.96 -49.20 -3.88
C LEU A 657 13.86 -49.84 -4.72
N PHE A 658 14.12 -50.13 -5.99
CA PHE A 658 13.10 -50.63 -6.92
C PHE A 658 13.30 -52.09 -7.35
N GLY A 659 14.31 -52.78 -6.84
CA GLY A 659 14.59 -54.18 -7.16
C GLY A 659 15.10 -54.39 -8.60
N THR A 660 15.73 -53.36 -9.19
CA THR A 660 16.24 -53.41 -10.58
C THR A 660 17.73 -53.71 -10.64
N THR A 661 18.29 -54.36 -9.62
CA THR A 661 19.73 -54.62 -9.46
C THR A 661 20.33 -55.53 -10.54
N GLU A 662 19.48 -56.33 -11.20
CA GLU A 662 19.87 -57.22 -12.31
C GLU A 662 19.57 -56.62 -13.70
N MET A 663 18.97 -55.42 -13.74
CA MET A 663 18.59 -54.73 -14.98
C MET A 663 19.54 -53.59 -15.36
N GLU A 664 20.54 -53.30 -14.53
CA GLU A 664 21.50 -52.18 -14.68
C GLU A 664 22.91 -52.62 -15.08
#